data_AF-A0A3R7TAI3-F1
#
_entry.id   AF-A0A3R7TAI3-F1
#
_cell.length_a   1.000
_cell.length_b   1.000
_cell.length_c   1.000
_cell.angle_alpha   90.00
_cell.angle_beta   90.00
_cell.angle_gamma   90.00
#
_symmetry.space_group_name_H-M   'P 1'
#
loop_
_entity.id
_entity.type
_entity.pdbx_description
1 polymer ?
#
loop_
_entity_poly.entity_id
_entity_poly.type
_entity_poly.pdbx_seq_one_letter_code
_entity_poly.pdbx_strand_id
1 'polypeptide(L)'
;MFRFPLFEELKICMPGSPLVFGNLVARPLGVGVLTTSFLISVAVGHEGDPKRNPEPSIPGEIILAGTSGVGSAWDDVGAGVVFQSQIPVNVLGGTGNGSDLWHHVSDSGREYGIVTTRESVAWVEVTTPEEPVVVHVHARGETSSLWGDVKTIGHHAYVDGEGGGTLVFDMSSIDSGVVEYLGDVGVGSAHNLVACPEAGILARCGSDFRLYSVADDPAVPVQIGSRPDRYVHDAVLVIYPETAPDAEHHGHLIGFLSDGFNNGGTDTGISIVDFGVPGEIDPGGTLLSRITWPNAGYSHQSSPNDDFTWLYSNDETSNNSTWQCVDISDLDAPVLGETQSNGKSSNNHNCFFRGGRLFAANYKTGLRVLEADGNLLEEVASFDTYPESDTAGYQGCWGVDPFLPSGTILLSDMQRGLFVVRLEEEPSNFSYPDGLPDLVGSEGTAIRLQIDGVIPAGVNLEYEFGSGAIGVAVGEPTESSGQFILEIPASEQCPDTVVFDFVIVTQDGDLVVDPNGPFDAVVADEMLIMDSQDGESDAGWSFGSRSDDAVAGSWTRRIPGINDAFGPLAAWGGEGGCFTTGQGDEDVDGGVTTLVSPAMDPLGMIRPTIRYRRWLQSENVIAAEDRFEVELTHDEGATWQLVDLVTFGTSEWIEVDLPLLGPASASPVQLRFSARDLGEDSTVVAAVDQLELLDWGCAGVLPGDLNLDGRVDGLDFGQFLAAWGDLDSPADLNFDGLVDGLDLGILLLNWTF
;
A
#
# COMPACT_ATOMS: atom_id res chain seq x y z
N MET A 1 -41.23 19.81 35.50
CA MET A 1 -42.42 20.69 35.40
C MET A 1 -41.92 22.14 35.51
N PHE A 2 -42.04 22.88 34.40
CA PHE A 2 -41.87 24.33 34.21
C PHE A 2 -40.60 25.08 34.69
N ARG A 3 -39.82 25.48 33.67
CA ARG A 3 -38.92 26.64 33.46
C ARG A 3 -39.00 27.80 34.46
N PHE A 4 -37.88 28.48 34.72
CA PHE A 4 -37.69 29.91 34.38
C PHE A 4 -36.18 30.27 34.19
N PRO A 5 -35.86 31.37 33.46
CA PRO A 5 -34.53 31.72 32.94
C PRO A 5 -34.03 33.15 33.33
N LEU A 6 -32.93 33.57 32.67
CA LEU A 6 -32.49 34.93 32.25
C LEU A 6 -32.05 36.02 33.26
N PHE A 7 -30.78 36.45 33.06
CA PHE A 7 -30.20 37.81 32.89
C PHE A 7 -30.29 38.94 33.95
N GLU A 8 -29.10 39.55 34.19
CA GLU A 8 -28.70 40.99 34.37
C GLU A 8 -29.53 41.92 35.28
N GLU A 9 -29.00 42.90 36.04
CA GLU A 9 -27.87 43.82 35.84
C GLU A 9 -27.65 44.69 37.12
N LEU A 10 -26.56 45.49 37.12
CA LEU A 10 -26.42 46.88 37.67
C LEU A 10 -25.71 47.21 39.03
N LYS A 11 -24.60 47.95 38.86
CA LYS A 11 -24.13 49.21 39.54
C LYS A 11 -23.24 49.24 40.81
N ILE A 12 -22.02 49.77 40.60
CA ILE A 12 -21.32 50.93 41.22
C ILE A 12 -20.94 50.88 42.73
N CYS A 13 -19.64 51.06 43.04
CA CYS A 13 -19.11 52.12 43.94
C CYS A 13 -17.55 52.09 44.11
N MET A 14 -16.90 53.23 43.86
CA MET A 14 -15.65 53.71 44.53
C MET A 14 -16.10 54.71 45.65
N PRO A 15 -15.29 55.16 46.67
CA PRO A 15 -13.87 55.60 46.57
C PRO A 15 -12.99 55.51 47.86
N GLY A 16 -11.72 55.95 47.79
CA GLY A 16 -10.95 56.42 48.96
C GLY A 16 -9.41 56.53 48.78
N SER A 17 -8.88 57.75 48.77
CA SER A 17 -7.44 58.13 48.93
C SER A 17 -7.29 58.99 50.23
N PRO A 18 -6.16 59.65 50.60
CA PRO A 18 -4.75 59.68 50.11
C PRO A 18 -3.64 59.78 51.23
N LEU A 19 -2.33 59.90 50.86
CA LEU A 19 -1.24 60.78 51.41
C LEU A 19 0.16 60.33 50.86
N VAL A 20 0.84 61.03 49.90
CA VAL A 20 1.80 62.19 49.97
C VAL A 20 3.24 61.80 50.44
N PHE A 21 4.42 62.12 49.86
CA PHE A 21 4.94 62.79 48.63
C PHE A 21 6.47 62.53 48.50
N GLY A 22 7.06 62.66 47.29
CA GLY A 22 8.53 62.80 47.11
C GLY A 22 9.11 62.71 45.67
N ASN A 23 8.81 63.71 44.80
CA ASN A 23 9.61 64.40 43.75
C ASN A 23 10.89 63.75 43.12
N LEU A 24 11.25 63.85 41.83
CA LEU A 24 10.73 64.55 40.62
C LEU A 24 11.54 64.12 39.34
N VAL A 25 11.02 64.50 38.17
CA VAL A 25 11.65 64.80 36.84
C VAL A 25 11.51 63.79 35.65
N ALA A 26 10.35 63.91 34.98
CA ALA A 26 10.10 64.24 33.55
C ALA A 26 10.68 63.43 32.36
N ARG A 27 9.75 62.87 31.55
CA ARG A 27 9.72 62.89 30.05
C ARG A 27 8.25 62.89 29.54
N PRO A 28 7.94 63.42 28.34
CA PRO A 28 6.59 63.85 27.93
C PRO A 28 5.74 62.78 27.24
N LEU A 29 4.42 63.01 27.25
CA LEU A 29 3.37 62.24 26.56
C LEU A 29 3.44 62.36 25.03
N GLY A 30 3.19 61.23 24.36
CA GLY A 30 2.70 61.11 22.99
C GLY A 30 1.65 59.99 22.93
N VAL A 31 0.51 60.29 22.32
CA VAL A 31 -0.75 59.54 22.32
C VAL A 31 -0.61 58.11 21.76
N GLY A 32 -1.02 57.10 22.52
CA GLY A 32 -1.09 55.70 22.09
C GLY A 32 -2.45 55.36 21.51
N VAL A 33 -2.48 55.01 20.23
CA VAL A 33 -3.54 54.24 19.58
C VAL A 33 -3.32 52.78 19.97
N LEU A 34 -4.27 52.16 20.66
CA LEU A 34 -4.24 50.71 20.90
C LEU A 34 -4.49 49.99 19.57
N THR A 35 -3.44 49.43 18.99
CA THR A 35 -3.53 48.35 18.01
C THR A 35 -3.35 47.05 18.78
N THR A 36 -4.42 46.27 18.92
CA THR A 36 -4.35 44.88 19.35
C THR A 36 -3.60 44.09 18.29
N SER A 37 -2.32 43.83 18.54
CA SER A 37 -1.54 42.86 17.78
C SER A 37 -1.90 41.47 18.31
N PHE A 38 -2.57 40.66 17.48
CA PHE A 38 -2.60 39.21 17.66
C PHE A 38 -1.16 38.72 17.48
N LEU A 39 -0.52 38.30 18.56
CA LEU A 39 0.69 37.49 18.48
C LEU A 39 0.24 36.07 18.15
N ILE A 40 0.32 35.72 16.87
CA ILE A 40 0.35 34.32 16.43
C ILE A 40 1.65 33.75 17.01
N SER A 41 1.54 32.82 17.97
CA SER A 41 2.68 32.03 18.41
C SER A 41 2.98 31.02 17.31
N VAL A 42 3.92 31.36 16.43
CA VAL A 42 4.56 30.36 15.57
C VAL A 42 5.38 29.47 16.49
N ALA A 43 5.05 28.17 16.55
CA ALA A 43 5.91 27.19 17.19
C ALA A 43 7.29 27.27 16.50
N VAL A 44 8.30 27.66 17.28
CA VAL A 44 9.68 27.67 16.84
C VAL A 44 10.18 26.26 17.08
N GLY A 45 10.48 25.53 16.00
CA GLY A 45 11.15 24.23 16.11
C GLY A 45 12.40 24.35 16.97
N HIS A 46 12.77 23.25 17.62
CA HIS A 46 13.88 23.14 18.57
C HIS A 46 15.04 24.11 18.29
N GLU A 47 15.37 24.91 19.31
CA GLU A 47 16.29 26.04 19.28
C GLU A 47 17.69 25.59 18.80
N GLY A 48 17.95 25.64 17.49
CA GLY A 48 19.23 25.18 16.90
C GLY A 48 19.14 24.44 15.57
N ASP A 49 17.95 24.10 15.06
CA ASP A 49 17.83 23.35 13.81
C ASP A 49 18.40 24.14 12.59
N PRO A 50 19.39 23.60 11.86
CA PRO A 50 19.98 24.23 10.68
C PRO A 50 19.02 24.36 9.47
N LYS A 51 17.89 23.64 9.44
CA LYS A 51 16.87 23.61 8.38
C LYS A 51 15.90 24.78 8.43
N ARG A 52 16.03 25.71 9.40
CA ARG A 52 15.03 26.75 9.75
C ARG A 52 14.60 27.72 8.64
N ASN A 53 15.24 27.70 7.46
CA ASN A 53 14.82 28.42 6.26
C ASN A 53 15.15 27.57 5.02
N PRO A 54 14.31 26.57 4.68
CA PRO A 54 14.52 25.77 3.49
C PRO A 54 14.35 26.61 2.21
N GLU A 55 14.94 26.14 1.11
CA GLU A 55 14.64 26.71 -0.20
C GLU A 55 13.15 26.50 -0.54
N PRO A 56 12.49 27.46 -1.21
CA PRO A 56 11.10 27.29 -1.62
C PRO A 56 10.93 26.06 -2.50
N SER A 57 9.75 25.43 -2.45
CA SER A 57 9.39 24.40 -3.42
C SER A 57 9.35 24.94 -4.85
N ILE A 58 9.58 24.01 -5.78
CA ILE A 58 9.56 24.26 -7.22
C ILE A 58 8.19 23.80 -7.74
N PRO A 59 7.28 24.73 -8.08
CA PRO A 59 5.97 24.36 -8.57
C PRO A 59 6.06 23.80 -10.00
N GLY A 60 5.17 22.86 -10.33
CA GLY A 60 5.10 22.24 -11.65
C GLY A 60 3.79 21.47 -11.87
N GLU A 61 3.72 20.79 -13.01
CA GLU A 61 2.74 19.76 -13.31
C GLU A 61 3.33 18.37 -13.01
N ILE A 62 2.50 17.34 -12.90
CA ILE A 62 2.96 15.95 -12.78
C ILE A 62 3.84 15.61 -13.99
N ILE A 63 4.98 14.97 -13.72
CA ILE A 63 5.92 14.52 -14.74
C ILE A 63 5.89 13.00 -14.80
N LEU A 64 5.73 12.44 -16.00
CA LEU A 64 5.66 11.00 -16.26
C LEU A 64 6.88 10.57 -17.08
N ALA A 65 7.37 9.34 -16.91
CA ALA A 65 8.49 8.85 -17.71
C ALA A 65 8.11 8.77 -19.20
N GLY A 66 9.13 8.79 -20.07
CA GLY A 66 8.95 8.69 -21.52
C GLY A 66 8.25 9.87 -22.21
N THR A 67 7.78 10.88 -21.45
CA THR A 67 7.19 12.09 -22.03
C THR A 67 8.30 13.05 -22.50
N SER A 68 8.24 13.47 -23.77
CA SER A 68 9.24 14.37 -24.35
C SER A 68 9.24 15.74 -23.65
N GLY A 69 10.33 16.12 -22.98
CA GLY A 69 10.44 17.41 -22.26
C GLY A 69 11.15 17.31 -20.91
N VAL A 70 10.44 17.65 -19.84
CA VAL A 70 11.01 17.65 -18.46
C VAL A 70 11.12 16.22 -17.91
N GLY A 71 10.26 15.28 -18.32
CA GLY A 71 10.38 13.85 -17.97
C GLY A 71 11.68 13.22 -18.42
N SER A 72 12.08 13.49 -19.67
CA SER A 72 13.39 13.05 -20.19
C SER A 72 14.62 13.63 -19.45
N ALA A 73 14.45 14.63 -18.59
CA ALA A 73 15.56 15.15 -17.78
C ALA A 73 15.84 14.28 -16.55
N TRP A 74 14.88 13.48 -16.10
CA TRP A 74 15.03 12.58 -14.95
C TRP A 74 15.51 11.18 -15.33
N ASP A 75 15.29 10.76 -16.58
CA ASP A 75 15.75 9.46 -17.08
C ASP A 75 17.28 9.29 -17.02
N ASP A 76 18.04 10.40 -17.04
CA ASP A 76 19.52 10.40 -17.09
C ASP A 76 20.19 10.74 -15.73
N VAL A 77 19.44 10.98 -14.65
CA VAL A 77 20.02 11.39 -13.34
C VAL A 77 20.28 10.22 -12.38
N GLY A 78 19.90 9.01 -12.78
CA GLY A 78 20.08 7.78 -12.00
C GLY A 78 21.08 6.81 -12.63
N ALA A 79 21.50 5.84 -11.83
CA ALA A 79 22.22 4.65 -12.27
C ALA A 79 21.62 3.45 -11.54
N GLY A 80 21.21 2.41 -12.26
CA GLY A 80 20.51 1.26 -11.69
C GLY A 80 19.11 1.58 -11.14
N VAL A 81 18.52 2.71 -11.56
CA VAL A 81 17.18 3.17 -11.15
C VAL A 81 16.45 3.70 -12.38
N VAL A 82 15.19 3.28 -12.52
CA VAL A 82 14.26 3.74 -13.55
C VAL A 82 13.30 4.75 -12.94
N PHE A 83 13.25 5.95 -13.53
CA PHE A 83 12.25 6.96 -13.20
C PHE A 83 10.87 6.52 -13.68
N GLN A 84 9.83 6.76 -12.88
CA GLN A 84 8.44 6.47 -13.26
C GLN A 84 7.63 7.77 -13.30
N SER A 85 7.57 8.49 -12.19
CA SER A 85 6.84 9.75 -12.16
C SER A 85 7.30 10.70 -11.05
N GLN A 86 6.90 11.96 -11.15
CA GLN A 86 7.11 12.98 -10.14
C GLN A 86 5.84 13.81 -9.94
N ILE A 87 5.42 13.96 -8.68
CA ILE A 87 4.28 14.77 -8.25
C ILE A 87 4.81 15.99 -7.47
N PRO A 88 4.79 17.20 -8.06
CA PRO A 88 5.27 18.41 -7.40
C PRO A 88 4.49 18.79 -6.13
N VAL A 89 5.16 19.48 -5.20
CA VAL A 89 4.58 19.91 -3.91
C VAL A 89 3.27 20.69 -4.06
N ASN A 90 3.13 21.52 -5.11
CA ASN A 90 1.90 22.28 -5.36
C ASN A 90 0.71 21.39 -5.75
N VAL A 91 0.96 20.20 -6.31
CA VAL A 91 -0.07 19.21 -6.65
C VAL A 91 -0.47 18.40 -5.41
N LEU A 92 0.48 18.19 -4.49
CA LEU A 92 0.24 17.61 -3.15
C LEU A 92 -0.49 18.59 -2.19
N GLY A 93 -0.96 19.73 -2.71
CA GLY A 93 -1.78 20.74 -2.03
C GLY A 93 -1.07 21.60 -0.98
N GLY A 94 0.26 21.68 -1.00
CA GLY A 94 1.04 22.53 -0.09
C GLY A 94 1.65 23.77 -0.78
N THR A 95 1.73 24.90 -0.06
CA THR A 95 2.66 26.01 -0.38
C THR A 95 3.86 25.97 0.57
N GLY A 96 4.61 24.87 0.53
CA GLY A 96 5.68 24.59 1.48
C GLY A 96 6.75 23.67 0.94
N ASN A 97 7.34 22.85 1.80
CA ASN A 97 8.31 21.83 1.44
C ASN A 97 7.73 20.43 1.70
N GLY A 98 8.19 19.43 0.95
CA GLY A 98 7.98 18.03 1.30
C GLY A 98 8.72 17.66 2.58
N SER A 99 8.19 16.68 3.31
CA SER A 99 8.80 16.09 4.51
C SER A 99 8.66 14.56 4.46
N ASP A 100 8.41 13.88 5.57
CA ASP A 100 8.34 12.42 5.60
C ASP A 100 7.23 11.86 4.70
N LEU A 101 7.40 10.60 4.33
CA LEU A 101 6.41 9.82 3.58
C LEU A 101 6.28 8.42 4.16
N TRP A 102 5.17 7.77 3.83
CA TRP A 102 4.96 6.35 4.09
C TRP A 102 4.08 5.77 2.98
N HIS A 103 3.80 4.47 3.05
CA HIS A 103 2.94 3.79 2.11
C HIS A 103 1.70 3.21 2.79
N HIS A 104 0.72 2.87 1.96
CA HIS A 104 -0.39 2.00 2.33
C HIS A 104 -0.73 1.10 1.15
N VAL A 105 -1.03 -0.17 1.43
CA VAL A 105 -1.58 -1.12 0.46
C VAL A 105 -3.00 -1.41 0.91
N SER A 106 -3.98 -1.15 0.06
CA SER A 106 -5.38 -1.41 0.37
C SER A 106 -5.69 -2.90 0.24
N ASP A 107 -6.87 -3.32 0.72
CA ASP A 107 -7.30 -4.72 0.67
C ASP A 107 -7.49 -5.24 -0.77
N SER A 108 -7.64 -4.36 -1.77
CA SER A 108 -7.68 -4.73 -3.19
C SER A 108 -6.28 -4.93 -3.79
N GLY A 109 -5.21 -4.64 -3.05
CA GLY A 109 -3.83 -4.67 -3.54
C GLY A 109 -3.39 -3.38 -4.24
N ARG A 110 -4.21 -2.32 -4.25
CA ARG A 110 -3.79 -1.00 -4.76
C ARG A 110 -2.78 -0.36 -3.81
N GLU A 111 -1.82 0.33 -4.40
CA GLU A 111 -0.68 0.88 -3.68
C GLU A 111 -0.76 2.40 -3.61
N TYR A 112 -0.50 2.95 -2.42
CA TYR A 112 -0.60 4.38 -2.15
C TYR A 112 0.65 4.90 -1.46
N GLY A 113 1.16 6.04 -1.93
CA GLY A 113 2.08 6.89 -1.19
C GLY A 113 1.33 7.92 -0.36
N ILE A 114 1.67 8.03 0.92
CA ILE A 114 1.18 9.06 1.83
C ILE A 114 2.32 10.04 2.07
N VAL A 115 2.18 11.26 1.57
CA VAL A 115 3.26 12.25 1.56
C VAL A 115 2.87 13.44 2.42
N THR A 116 3.71 13.74 3.40
CA THR A 116 3.54 14.96 4.18
C THR A 116 4.25 16.13 3.51
N THR A 117 3.60 17.28 3.54
CA THR A 117 4.23 18.56 3.27
C THR A 117 4.09 19.44 4.50
N ARG A 118 4.72 20.61 4.46
CA ARG A 118 4.58 21.59 5.54
C ARG A 118 3.13 21.91 5.90
N GLU A 119 2.26 21.99 4.91
CA GLU A 119 0.88 22.51 5.05
C GLU A 119 -0.20 21.47 4.75
N SER A 120 0.17 20.32 4.18
CA SER A 120 -0.76 19.27 3.77
C SER A 120 -0.22 17.88 4.06
N VAL A 121 -1.12 16.89 3.99
CA VAL A 121 -0.78 15.49 3.75
C VAL A 121 -1.60 15.04 2.54
N ALA A 122 -0.97 14.32 1.63
CA ALA A 122 -1.58 13.88 0.38
C ALA A 122 -1.45 12.36 0.24
N TRP A 123 -2.51 11.74 -0.27
CA TRP A 123 -2.55 10.32 -0.65
C TRP A 123 -2.50 10.25 -2.17
N VAL A 124 -1.51 9.53 -2.68
CA VAL A 124 -1.21 9.39 -4.09
C VAL A 124 -1.25 7.91 -4.41
N GLU A 125 -2.19 7.49 -5.25
CA GLU A 125 -2.18 6.15 -5.81
C GLU A 125 -1.00 5.99 -6.77
N VAL A 126 -0.29 4.88 -6.62
CA VAL A 126 0.93 4.52 -7.36
C VAL A 126 0.92 3.06 -7.83
N THR A 127 -0.23 2.38 -7.79
CA THR A 127 -0.44 1.02 -8.34
C THR A 127 0.14 0.90 -9.76
N THR A 128 -0.13 1.91 -10.59
CA THR A 128 0.55 2.13 -11.86
C THR A 128 1.54 3.29 -11.67
N PRO A 129 2.83 3.02 -11.39
CA PRO A 129 3.78 4.06 -10.96
C PRO A 129 4.08 5.12 -12.04
N GLU A 130 3.86 4.79 -13.31
CA GLU A 130 3.97 5.69 -14.47
C GLU A 130 2.75 6.62 -14.63
N GLU A 131 1.65 6.36 -13.92
CA GLU A 131 0.40 7.11 -14.01
C GLU A 131 -0.17 7.40 -12.60
N PRO A 132 0.55 8.15 -11.74
CA PRO A 132 0.13 8.38 -10.37
C PRO A 132 -1.11 9.28 -10.28
N VAL A 133 -1.99 9.02 -9.31
CA VAL A 133 -3.22 9.79 -9.09
C VAL A 133 -3.28 10.31 -7.66
N VAL A 134 -3.36 11.64 -7.49
CA VAL A 134 -3.60 12.22 -6.16
C VAL A 134 -5.07 12.03 -5.80
N VAL A 135 -5.36 11.09 -4.89
CA VAL A 135 -6.73 10.69 -4.53
C VAL A 135 -7.31 11.52 -3.40
N HIS A 136 -6.48 12.00 -2.48
CA HIS A 136 -6.92 12.83 -1.36
C HIS A 136 -5.83 13.81 -0.93
N VAL A 137 -6.23 15.01 -0.51
CA VAL A 137 -5.33 15.98 0.13
C VAL A 137 -6.03 16.59 1.33
N HIS A 138 -5.36 16.52 2.48
CA HIS A 138 -5.81 17.13 3.72
C HIS A 138 -4.91 18.30 4.11
N ALA A 139 -5.49 19.47 4.37
CA ALA A 139 -4.76 20.63 4.86
C ALA A 139 -4.52 20.53 6.37
N ARG A 140 -3.26 20.65 6.80
CA ARG A 140 -2.86 20.54 8.22
C ARG A 140 -3.26 21.74 9.07
N GLY A 141 -3.47 22.91 8.44
CA GLY A 141 -3.93 24.11 9.14
C GLY A 141 -3.00 24.51 10.30
N GLU A 142 -3.53 24.56 11.52
CA GLU A 142 -2.77 24.96 12.72
C GLU A 142 -1.66 23.97 13.11
N THR A 143 -1.70 22.72 12.64
CA THR A 143 -0.65 21.71 12.89
C THR A 143 0.45 21.69 11.83
N SER A 144 0.49 22.69 10.94
CA SER A 144 1.53 22.82 9.90
C SER A 144 2.94 22.76 10.50
N SER A 145 3.81 21.92 9.93
CA SER A 145 5.14 21.62 10.46
C SER A 145 6.09 21.33 9.31
N LEU A 146 7.32 21.87 9.34
CA LEU A 146 8.35 21.47 8.37
C LEU A 146 8.76 20.00 8.55
N TRP A 147 8.65 19.49 9.78
CA TRP A 147 8.88 18.10 10.15
C TRP A 147 7.51 17.44 10.27
N GLY A 148 6.90 17.14 9.13
CA GLY A 148 5.74 16.27 9.08
C GLY A 148 6.20 14.82 9.07
N ASP A 149 5.54 13.99 9.88
CA ASP A 149 5.79 12.55 9.92
C ASP A 149 4.49 11.77 9.77
N VAL A 150 4.53 10.61 9.11
CA VAL A 150 3.36 9.75 8.93
C VAL A 150 3.71 8.29 9.10
N LYS A 151 2.85 7.54 9.79
CA LYS A 151 2.92 6.07 9.90
C LYS A 151 1.54 5.46 9.82
N THR A 152 1.46 4.20 9.41
CA THR A 152 0.19 3.47 9.26
C THR A 152 0.11 2.26 10.18
N ILE A 153 -1.11 1.95 10.67
CA ILE A 153 -1.44 0.69 11.34
C ILE A 153 -2.79 0.23 10.79
N GLY A 154 -2.81 -0.90 10.07
CA GLY A 154 -3.99 -1.34 9.33
C GLY A 154 -4.46 -0.26 8.34
N HIS A 155 -5.75 0.07 8.37
CA HIS A 155 -6.34 1.13 7.55
C HIS A 155 -6.13 2.54 8.11
N HIS A 156 -5.43 2.71 9.23
CA HIS A 156 -5.30 4.02 9.86
C HIS A 156 -3.96 4.66 9.53
N ALA A 157 -3.98 5.94 9.15
CA ALA A 157 -2.79 6.76 9.05
C ALA A 157 -2.75 7.77 10.20
N TYR A 158 -1.57 7.93 10.78
CA TYR A 158 -1.29 8.85 11.87
C TYR A 158 -0.27 9.86 11.39
N VAL A 159 -0.62 11.15 11.43
CA VAL A 159 0.22 12.23 10.93
C VAL A 159 0.55 13.18 12.07
N ASP A 160 1.84 13.38 12.34
CA ASP A 160 2.31 14.24 13.43
C ASP A 160 3.29 15.30 12.91
N GLY A 161 3.68 16.20 13.80
CA GLY A 161 4.74 17.16 13.60
C GLY A 161 4.81 18.15 14.75
N GLU A 162 5.74 19.09 14.67
CA GLU A 162 5.98 20.01 15.77
C GLU A 162 4.88 21.07 15.98
N GLY A 163 3.85 21.06 15.13
CA GLY A 163 2.74 22.00 15.13
C GLY A 163 1.60 21.66 16.11
N GLY A 164 1.50 20.43 16.65
CA GLY A 164 0.33 20.05 17.44
C GLY A 164 0.31 18.62 17.93
N GLY A 165 -0.89 18.02 17.98
CA GLY A 165 -1.07 16.60 18.23
C GLY A 165 -1.06 15.80 16.92
N THR A 166 -1.34 14.50 17.06
CA THR A 166 -1.34 13.52 15.98
C THR A 166 -2.70 13.48 15.31
N LEU A 167 -2.76 13.87 14.04
CA LEU A 167 -3.94 13.73 13.19
C LEU A 167 -4.17 12.24 12.87
N VAL A 168 -5.41 11.78 12.99
CA VAL A 168 -5.79 10.39 12.72
C VAL A 168 -6.72 10.33 11.52
N PHE A 169 -6.43 9.41 10.60
CA PHE A 169 -7.21 9.21 9.38
C PHE A 169 -7.59 7.74 9.21
N ASP A 170 -8.81 7.50 8.72
CA ASP A 170 -9.24 6.20 8.22
C ASP A 170 -9.07 6.15 6.69
N MET A 171 -8.46 5.07 6.20
CA MET A 171 -8.20 4.78 4.80
C MET A 171 -8.93 3.51 4.33
N SER A 172 -9.89 2.97 5.11
CA SER A 172 -10.63 1.75 4.73
C SER A 172 -11.33 1.87 3.37
N SER A 173 -11.67 3.10 2.96
CA SER A 173 -12.35 3.41 1.71
C SER A 173 -11.47 4.20 0.74
N ILE A 174 -10.13 4.11 0.88
CA ILE A 174 -9.17 4.86 0.06
C ILE A 174 -9.28 4.51 -1.42
N ASP A 175 -9.67 3.26 -1.73
CA ASP A 175 -9.89 2.81 -3.10
C ASP A 175 -10.99 3.64 -3.79
N SER A 176 -11.98 4.15 -3.04
CA SER A 176 -13.03 5.05 -3.53
C SER A 176 -12.60 6.53 -3.53
N GLY A 177 -11.33 6.81 -3.28
CA GLY A 177 -10.79 8.15 -3.08
C GLY A 177 -11.18 8.80 -1.75
N VAL A 178 -11.65 8.01 -0.78
CA VAL A 178 -12.12 8.52 0.52
C VAL A 178 -11.09 8.24 1.60
N VAL A 179 -10.58 9.32 2.19
CA VAL A 179 -9.79 9.29 3.43
C VAL A 179 -10.54 10.14 4.46
N GLU A 180 -10.98 9.51 5.56
CA GLU A 180 -11.77 10.18 6.59
C GLU A 180 -10.86 10.73 7.70
N TYR A 181 -10.97 12.02 8.01
CA TYR A 181 -10.28 12.61 9.17
C TYR A 181 -11.07 12.36 10.46
N LEU A 182 -10.51 11.59 11.37
CA LEU A 182 -11.17 11.15 12.61
C LEU A 182 -10.93 12.12 13.79
N GLY A 183 -9.86 12.91 13.74
CA GLY A 183 -9.54 13.90 14.77
C GLY A 183 -8.06 14.01 15.08
N ASP A 184 -7.75 14.79 16.13
CA ASP A 184 -6.39 15.01 16.64
C ASP A 184 -6.28 14.42 18.06
N VAL A 185 -5.20 13.67 18.30
CA VAL A 185 -4.91 12.99 19.56
C VAL A 185 -3.56 13.41 20.13
N GLY A 186 -3.53 13.57 21.46
CA GLY A 186 -2.33 13.98 22.18
C GLY A 186 -2.15 15.51 22.23
N VAL A 187 -1.14 15.95 22.99
CA VAL A 187 -0.81 17.37 23.14
C VAL A 187 0.70 17.56 23.12
N GLY A 188 1.12 18.78 22.76
CA GLY A 188 2.53 19.14 22.69
C GLY A 188 3.23 18.58 21.45
N SER A 189 4.36 19.20 21.11
CA SER A 189 5.15 18.83 19.93
C SER A 189 5.70 17.40 20.04
N ALA A 190 5.70 16.71 18.90
CA ALA A 190 6.52 15.55 18.63
C ALA A 190 7.34 15.83 17.37
N HIS A 191 8.59 15.36 17.36
CA HIS A 191 9.48 15.56 16.22
C HIS A 191 9.26 14.51 15.13
N ASN A 192 8.92 13.28 15.54
CA ASN A 192 8.78 12.12 14.67
C ASN A 192 7.72 11.17 15.27
N LEU A 193 7.18 10.28 14.44
CA LEU A 193 6.20 9.28 14.77
C LEU A 193 6.69 7.90 14.33
N VAL A 194 6.59 6.92 15.24
CA VAL A 194 7.00 5.55 14.97
C VAL A 194 5.87 4.59 15.30
N ALA A 195 5.75 3.49 14.56
CA ALA A 195 4.69 2.50 14.74
C ALA A 195 5.29 1.09 14.79
N CYS A 196 4.65 0.22 15.58
CA CYS A 196 4.79 -1.22 15.49
C CYS A 196 3.37 -1.79 15.33
N PRO A 197 2.91 -2.01 14.09
CA PRO A 197 1.55 -2.48 13.80
C PRO A 197 1.23 -3.82 14.49
N GLU A 198 2.18 -4.73 14.55
CA GLU A 198 2.04 -6.07 15.15
C GLU A 198 1.76 -6.00 16.66
N ALA A 199 2.28 -4.97 17.32
CA ALA A 199 2.04 -4.70 18.73
C ALA A 199 0.81 -3.82 18.98
N GLY A 200 0.25 -3.21 17.93
CA GLY A 200 -0.74 -2.13 18.05
C GLY A 200 -0.19 -0.94 18.84
N ILE A 201 1.09 -0.58 18.63
CA ILE A 201 1.77 0.51 19.34
C ILE A 201 2.17 1.62 18.38
N LEU A 202 1.93 2.85 18.80
CA LEU A 202 2.42 4.08 18.20
C LEU A 202 3.29 4.80 19.23
N ALA A 203 4.38 5.45 18.83
CA ALA A 203 5.14 6.31 19.74
C ALA A 203 5.49 7.65 19.11
N ARG A 204 5.36 8.69 19.94
CA ARG A 204 5.72 10.07 19.59
C ARG A 204 7.12 10.36 20.13
N CYS A 205 8.04 10.72 19.24
CA CYS A 205 9.43 11.04 19.52
C CYS A 205 9.61 12.53 19.82
N GLY A 206 10.61 12.90 20.63
CA GLY A 206 10.91 14.28 20.98
C GLY A 206 11.56 14.40 22.36
N SER A 207 11.18 15.43 23.12
CA SER A 207 11.71 15.69 24.48
C SER A 207 11.51 14.53 25.47
N ASP A 208 10.53 13.69 25.19
CA ASP A 208 10.17 12.47 25.88
C ASP A 208 9.61 11.50 24.83
N PHE A 209 9.81 10.20 25.04
CA PHE A 209 9.32 9.15 24.16
C PHE A 209 7.97 8.64 24.68
N ARG A 210 6.87 8.99 24.02
CA ARG A 210 5.49 8.75 24.52
C ARG A 210 4.87 7.60 23.77
N LEU A 211 4.48 6.53 24.46
CA LEU A 211 3.85 5.36 23.84
C LEU A 211 2.33 5.47 23.92
N TYR A 212 1.68 5.07 22.84
CA TYR A 212 0.24 5.00 22.65
C TYR A 212 -0.13 3.59 22.21
N SER A 213 -1.22 3.05 22.77
CA SER A 213 -1.85 1.83 22.29
C SER A 213 -2.97 2.18 21.33
N VAL A 214 -3.05 1.44 20.24
CA VAL A 214 -4.14 1.47 19.24
C VAL A 214 -4.86 0.12 19.16
N ALA A 215 -4.52 -0.83 20.03
CA ALA A 215 -5.03 -2.20 19.97
C ALA A 215 -6.55 -2.31 20.23
N ASP A 216 -7.11 -1.42 21.06
CA ASP A 216 -8.55 -1.42 21.37
C ASP A 216 -9.36 -0.71 20.27
N ASP A 217 -8.87 0.44 19.80
CA ASP A 217 -9.51 1.28 18.78
C ASP A 217 -8.45 2.13 18.05
N PRO A 218 -8.10 1.78 16.80
CA PRO A 218 -7.13 2.53 16.01
C PRO A 218 -7.54 3.99 15.72
N ALA A 219 -8.82 4.33 15.78
CA ALA A 219 -9.30 5.69 15.62
C ALA A 219 -8.98 6.58 16.84
N VAL A 220 -8.71 5.97 18.00
CA VAL A 220 -8.50 6.68 19.26
C VAL A 220 -7.25 6.17 19.99
N PRO A 221 -6.03 6.53 19.52
CA PRO A 221 -4.79 6.18 20.22
C PRO A 221 -4.81 6.60 21.69
N VAL A 222 -4.53 5.67 22.60
CA VAL A 222 -4.52 5.91 24.05
C VAL A 222 -3.09 5.95 24.55
N GLN A 223 -2.65 7.09 25.11
CA GLN A 223 -1.32 7.18 25.71
C GLN A 223 -1.21 6.23 26.91
N ILE A 224 -0.31 5.23 26.83
CA ILE A 224 -0.08 4.24 27.89
C ILE A 224 1.03 4.65 28.83
N GLY A 225 1.95 5.53 28.40
CA GLY A 225 2.96 6.13 29.26
C GLY A 225 4.02 6.89 28.48
N SER A 226 5.15 7.17 29.12
CA SER A 226 6.31 7.77 28.46
C SER A 226 7.61 7.46 29.18
N ARG A 227 8.69 7.56 28.40
CA ARG A 227 10.08 7.47 28.82
C ARG A 227 10.75 8.85 28.66
N PRO A 228 11.00 9.59 29.75
CA PRO A 228 11.44 10.99 29.69
C PRO A 228 12.95 11.19 29.94
N ASP A 229 13.75 10.14 29.93
CA ASP A 229 15.17 10.20 30.34
C ASP A 229 16.06 10.91 29.32
N ARG A 230 15.71 10.84 28.02
CA ARG A 230 16.46 11.43 26.91
C ARG A 230 15.55 12.01 25.84
N TYR A 231 16.11 12.90 25.02
CA TYR A 231 15.48 13.30 23.77
C TYR A 231 15.66 12.15 22.77
N VAL A 232 14.56 11.65 22.22
CA VAL A 232 14.55 10.63 21.15
C VAL A 232 14.18 11.34 19.86
N HIS A 233 15.07 11.30 18.88
CA HIS A 233 14.84 11.90 17.57
C HIS A 233 13.92 11.03 16.71
N ASP A 234 14.28 9.76 16.63
CA ASP A 234 13.59 8.71 15.89
C ASP A 234 13.81 7.37 16.62
N ALA A 235 13.04 6.35 16.27
CA ALA A 235 13.16 5.01 16.81
C ALA A 235 12.71 3.95 15.82
N VAL A 236 13.22 2.73 15.99
CA VAL A 236 12.60 1.52 15.44
C VAL A 236 11.95 0.77 16.58
N LEU A 237 10.66 0.46 16.45
CA LEU A 237 9.93 -0.42 17.37
C LEU A 237 9.58 -1.71 16.63
N VAL A 238 9.89 -2.85 17.21
CA VAL A 238 9.67 -4.15 16.56
C VAL A 238 9.40 -5.24 17.58
N ILE A 239 8.54 -6.20 17.24
CA ILE A 239 8.49 -7.48 17.95
C ILE A 239 9.68 -8.30 17.51
N TYR A 240 10.63 -8.51 18.42
CA TYR A 240 11.90 -9.14 18.09
C TYR A 240 11.68 -10.56 17.53
N PRO A 241 12.11 -10.86 16.29
CA PRO A 241 11.72 -12.10 15.62
C PRO A 241 12.28 -13.37 16.27
N GLU A 242 11.52 -14.47 16.20
CA GLU A 242 11.96 -15.80 16.64
C GLU A 242 13.18 -16.33 15.86
N THR A 243 13.44 -15.78 14.66
CA THR A 243 14.59 -16.11 13.82
C THR A 243 15.84 -15.31 14.15
N ALA A 244 15.72 -14.25 14.96
CA ALA A 244 16.81 -13.34 15.29
C ALA A 244 17.83 -14.01 16.26
N PRO A 245 19.09 -13.57 16.27
CA PRO A 245 20.18 -14.23 17.00
C PRO A 245 20.06 -14.20 18.54
N ASP A 246 19.40 -13.20 19.11
CA ASP A 246 19.33 -13.02 20.57
C ASP A 246 18.06 -13.62 21.20
N ALA A 247 18.10 -14.92 21.45
CA ALA A 247 16.93 -15.69 21.90
C ALA A 247 16.35 -15.29 23.26
N GLU A 248 17.02 -14.46 24.07
CA GLU A 248 16.47 -13.96 25.34
C GLU A 248 15.29 -12.99 25.12
N HIS A 249 15.28 -12.31 23.98
CA HIS A 249 14.35 -11.20 23.70
C HIS A 249 13.27 -11.54 22.66
N HIS A 250 13.20 -12.78 22.17
CA HIS A 250 12.19 -13.21 21.19
C HIS A 250 10.77 -12.89 21.66
N GLY A 251 9.96 -12.28 20.77
CA GLY A 251 8.57 -11.90 21.06
C GLY A 251 8.41 -10.65 21.94
N HIS A 252 9.51 -10.03 22.40
CA HIS A 252 9.47 -8.76 23.12
C HIS A 252 9.40 -7.58 22.15
N LEU A 253 8.76 -6.49 22.57
CA LEU A 253 8.79 -5.20 21.88
C LEU A 253 10.12 -4.51 22.18
N ILE A 254 11.05 -4.58 21.23
CA ILE A 254 12.36 -3.94 21.31
C ILE A 254 12.34 -2.60 20.60
N GLY A 255 12.92 -1.59 21.25
CA GLY A 255 13.14 -0.27 20.69
C GLY A 255 14.61 0.07 20.50
N PHE A 256 14.97 0.43 19.27
CA PHE A 256 16.26 1.05 18.93
C PHE A 256 16.06 2.56 18.84
N LEU A 257 16.38 3.28 19.92
CA LEU A 257 16.07 4.71 20.06
C LEU A 257 17.28 5.57 19.67
N SER A 258 17.18 6.31 18.57
CA SER A 258 18.18 7.32 18.16
C SER A 258 18.05 8.55 19.06
N ASP A 259 18.95 8.69 20.03
CA ASP A 259 18.71 9.57 21.18
C ASP A 259 19.97 10.28 21.72
N GLY A 260 19.73 11.25 22.60
CA GLY A 260 20.78 12.01 23.26
C GLY A 260 20.27 13.03 24.27
N PHE A 261 21.19 13.69 24.95
CA PHE A 261 20.90 14.85 25.79
C PHE A 261 20.96 16.15 24.98
N ASN A 262 20.34 17.21 25.51
CA ASN A 262 20.35 18.55 24.92
C ASN A 262 19.83 18.54 23.47
N ASN A 263 18.60 18.06 23.30
CA ASN A 263 17.95 17.84 22.00
C ASN A 263 18.81 16.97 21.08
N GLY A 264 19.29 15.82 21.55
CA GLY A 264 20.06 14.86 20.73
C GLY A 264 21.54 15.19 20.48
N GLY A 265 21.98 16.43 20.68
CA GLY A 265 23.33 16.89 20.31
C GLY A 265 24.46 16.59 21.31
N THR A 266 24.19 15.89 22.41
CA THR A 266 25.22 15.48 23.39
C THR A 266 24.98 14.08 23.90
N ASP A 267 26.06 13.32 24.15
CA ASP A 267 25.97 11.88 24.47
C ASP A 267 25.13 11.11 23.44
N THR A 268 25.27 11.51 22.18
CA THR A 268 24.54 11.04 21.01
C THR A 268 24.84 9.57 20.74
N GLY A 269 23.80 8.78 20.49
CA GLY A 269 23.92 7.37 20.14
C GLY A 269 22.57 6.67 20.06
N ILE A 270 22.58 5.36 20.29
CA ILE A 270 21.38 4.53 20.25
C ILE A 270 21.20 3.84 21.60
N SER A 271 20.02 3.99 22.21
CA SER A 271 19.59 3.15 23.33
C SER A 271 18.84 1.93 22.79
N ILE A 272 19.19 0.74 23.27
CA ILE A 272 18.41 -0.49 23.02
C ILE A 272 17.57 -0.76 24.27
N VAL A 273 16.26 -0.76 24.11
CA VAL A 273 15.28 -0.80 25.22
C VAL A 273 14.29 -1.93 24.98
N ASP A 274 14.08 -2.76 25.99
CA ASP A 274 13.02 -3.76 26.03
C ASP A 274 11.79 -3.17 26.73
N PHE A 275 10.67 -3.08 26.01
CA PHE A 275 9.39 -2.59 26.52
C PHE A 275 8.47 -3.70 27.05
N GLY A 276 8.92 -4.95 27.06
CA GLY A 276 8.15 -6.13 27.46
C GLY A 276 7.42 -6.77 26.28
N VAL A 277 6.47 -7.65 26.57
CA VAL A 277 5.72 -8.41 25.54
C VAL A 277 4.39 -7.74 25.19
N PRO A 278 3.83 -7.98 23.98
CA PRO A 278 2.50 -7.51 23.61
C PRO A 278 1.45 -7.81 24.70
N GLY A 279 0.67 -6.79 25.07
CA GLY A 279 -0.32 -6.87 26.14
C GLY A 279 0.20 -6.61 27.57
N GLU A 280 1.52 -6.68 27.80
CA GLU A 280 2.17 -6.37 29.08
C GLU A 280 3.27 -5.29 28.93
N ILE A 281 3.04 -4.32 28.04
CA ILE A 281 4.00 -3.24 27.75
C ILE A 281 4.27 -2.38 28.99
N ASP A 282 5.56 -2.20 29.32
CA ASP A 282 6.06 -1.21 30.28
C ASP A 282 6.58 0.03 29.52
N PRO A 283 5.83 1.15 29.50
CA PRO A 283 6.23 2.37 28.79
C PRO A 283 7.52 3.02 29.31
N GLY A 284 7.98 2.65 30.51
CA GLY A 284 9.29 3.08 31.01
C GLY A 284 10.44 2.37 30.31
N GLY A 285 10.23 1.11 29.93
CA GLY A 285 11.19 0.23 29.29
C GLY A 285 12.42 -0.12 30.15
N THR A 286 12.96 -1.32 29.97
CA THR A 286 14.25 -1.73 30.53
C THR A 286 15.35 -1.39 29.53
N LEU A 287 16.28 -0.52 29.92
CA LEU A 287 17.47 -0.26 29.10
C LEU A 287 18.37 -1.50 29.14
N LEU A 288 18.53 -2.16 28.00
CA LEU A 288 19.45 -3.29 27.83
C LEU A 288 20.88 -2.78 27.69
N SER A 289 21.08 -1.92 26.69
CA SER A 289 22.40 -1.38 26.35
C SER A 289 22.31 -0.01 25.69
N ARG A 290 23.48 0.62 25.54
CA ARG A 290 23.63 1.86 24.81
C ARG A 290 24.92 1.82 24.00
N ILE A 291 24.83 2.17 22.73
CA ILE A 291 25.99 2.30 21.85
C ILE A 291 26.20 3.76 21.44
N THR A 292 27.46 4.18 21.38
CA THR A 292 27.87 5.52 20.95
C THR A 292 29.09 5.39 20.04
N TRP A 293 29.37 6.41 19.22
CA TRP A 293 30.50 6.42 18.31
C TRP A 293 31.38 7.67 18.45
N PRO A 294 32.66 7.60 18.03
CA PRO A 294 33.54 8.76 18.05
C PRO A 294 33.03 9.90 17.17
N ASN A 295 33.05 11.13 17.71
CA ASN A 295 32.61 12.35 17.03
C ASN A 295 31.13 12.35 16.62
N ALA A 296 30.28 11.58 17.31
CA ALA A 296 28.84 11.66 17.14
C ALA A 296 28.35 13.10 17.25
N GLY A 297 27.61 13.54 16.24
CA GLY A 297 26.96 14.84 16.18
C GLY A 297 25.47 14.73 16.45
N TYR A 298 24.76 13.88 15.70
CA TYR A 298 23.32 13.74 15.81
C TYR A 298 22.79 12.40 15.25
N SER A 299 22.49 11.45 16.13
CA SER A 299 21.86 10.16 15.79
C SER A 299 20.46 10.45 15.29
N HIS A 300 20.23 10.22 14.00
CA HIS A 300 19.02 10.64 13.34
C HIS A 300 18.01 9.50 13.25
N GLN A 301 18.35 8.44 12.52
CA GLN A 301 17.55 7.24 12.36
C GLN A 301 18.45 5.99 12.38
N SER A 302 17.83 4.82 12.52
CA SER A 302 18.48 3.54 12.33
C SER A 302 17.54 2.54 11.66
N SER A 303 18.07 1.52 11.01
CA SER A 303 17.30 0.40 10.44
C SER A 303 18.05 -0.92 10.65
N PRO A 304 17.41 -1.94 11.25
CA PRO A 304 18.00 -3.28 11.39
C PRO A 304 17.95 -4.01 10.04
N ASN A 305 18.88 -4.95 9.81
CA ASN A 305 18.81 -5.83 8.66
C ASN A 305 17.80 -6.97 8.86
N ASP A 306 17.48 -7.68 7.78
CA ASP A 306 16.42 -8.70 7.72
C ASP A 306 16.60 -9.83 8.75
N ASP A 307 17.85 -10.17 9.12
CA ASP A 307 18.18 -11.23 10.09
C ASP A 307 18.52 -10.71 11.50
N PHE A 308 18.38 -9.41 11.75
CA PHE A 308 18.63 -8.76 13.03
C PHE A 308 20.05 -8.97 13.60
N THR A 309 21.05 -9.14 12.74
CA THR A 309 22.47 -9.19 13.15
C THR A 309 23.16 -7.83 13.09
N TRP A 310 22.68 -6.91 12.24
CA TRP A 310 23.24 -5.58 12.06
C TRP A 310 22.18 -4.48 12.14
N LEU A 311 22.55 -3.36 12.75
CA LEU A 311 21.80 -2.11 12.78
C LEU A 311 22.61 -1.03 12.07
N TYR A 312 22.03 -0.39 11.05
CA TYR A 312 22.65 0.72 10.34
C TYR A 312 22.03 2.02 10.82
N SER A 313 22.85 2.93 11.34
CA SER A 313 22.39 4.25 11.80
C SER A 313 23.10 5.38 11.08
N ASN A 314 22.42 6.51 10.90
CA ASN A 314 22.97 7.68 10.26
C ASN A 314 23.13 8.87 11.23
N ASP A 315 24.15 9.68 10.98
CA ASP A 315 24.42 10.92 11.71
C ASP A 315 24.14 12.13 10.82
N GLU A 316 22.97 12.76 10.98
CA GLU A 316 22.50 13.78 10.05
C GLU A 316 23.39 15.04 10.03
N THR A 317 24.07 15.35 11.13
CA THR A 317 24.95 16.52 11.19
C THR A 317 26.34 16.29 10.60
N SER A 318 26.64 15.06 10.20
CA SER A 318 27.90 14.74 9.53
C SER A 318 27.91 15.34 8.11
N ASN A 319 28.96 16.09 7.79
CA ASN A 319 29.13 16.71 6.46
C ASN A 319 29.62 15.70 5.40
N ASN A 320 29.31 14.42 5.57
CA ASN A 320 29.55 13.32 4.64
C ASN A 320 28.49 12.26 4.91
N SER A 321 28.00 11.57 3.89
CA SER A 321 27.07 10.47 4.10
C SER A 321 27.81 9.30 4.76
N THR A 322 27.46 9.00 6.01
CA THR A 322 28.10 7.96 6.82
C THR A 322 27.10 7.12 7.59
N TRP A 323 27.32 5.81 7.62
CA TRP A 323 26.49 4.88 8.37
C TRP A 323 27.32 4.19 9.45
N GLN A 324 26.85 4.26 10.68
CA GLN A 324 27.38 3.52 11.82
C GLN A 324 26.75 2.13 11.81
N CYS A 325 27.53 1.13 11.42
CA CYS A 325 27.13 -0.26 11.42
C CYS A 325 27.37 -0.85 12.82
N VAL A 326 26.32 -1.30 13.48
CA VAL A 326 26.38 -1.87 14.83
C VAL A 326 25.97 -3.34 14.75
N ASP A 327 26.84 -4.23 15.20
CA ASP A 327 26.48 -5.64 15.41
C ASP A 327 25.54 -5.71 16.63
N ILE A 328 24.33 -6.19 16.38
CA ILE A 328 23.24 -6.32 17.36
C ILE A 328 22.86 -7.79 17.60
N SER A 329 23.79 -8.72 17.31
CA SER A 329 23.57 -10.15 17.55
C SER A 329 23.38 -10.50 19.03
N ASP A 330 23.77 -9.59 19.93
CA ASP A 330 23.53 -9.61 21.37
C ASP A 330 23.09 -8.18 21.76
N LEU A 331 21.81 -8.02 22.10
CA LEU A 331 21.18 -6.72 22.39
C LEU A 331 21.69 -6.11 23.70
N ASP A 332 22.19 -6.93 24.63
CA ASP A 332 22.79 -6.50 25.89
C ASP A 332 24.26 -6.05 25.72
N ALA A 333 24.91 -6.49 24.64
CA ALA A 333 26.31 -6.16 24.35
C ALA A 333 26.58 -5.82 22.87
N PRO A 334 25.91 -4.82 22.29
CA PRO A 334 26.11 -4.44 20.89
C PRO A 334 27.53 -3.93 20.64
N VAL A 335 28.06 -4.20 19.45
CA VAL A 335 29.43 -3.84 19.07
C VAL A 335 29.43 -2.89 17.88
N LEU A 336 30.00 -1.69 18.05
CA LEU A 336 30.21 -0.77 16.94
C LEU A 336 31.23 -1.37 15.96
N GLY A 337 30.79 -1.61 14.73
CA GLY A 337 31.61 -2.01 13.60
C GLY A 337 32.39 -0.83 13.01
N GLU A 338 32.58 -0.86 11.70
CA GLU A 338 33.23 0.22 10.98
C GLU A 338 32.18 1.23 10.52
N THR A 339 32.54 2.51 10.50
CA THR A 339 31.66 3.52 9.90
C THR A 339 31.85 3.48 8.39
N GLN A 340 30.80 3.11 7.68
CA GLN A 340 30.78 3.08 6.22
C GLN A 340 30.47 4.47 5.66
N SER A 341 30.95 4.74 4.45
CA SER A 341 30.67 5.98 3.73
C SER A 341 30.65 5.73 2.24
N ASN A 342 29.71 6.35 1.53
CA ASN A 342 29.70 6.35 0.07
C ASN A 342 30.63 7.43 -0.54
N GLY A 343 31.41 8.14 0.28
CA GLY A 343 32.35 9.17 -0.16
C GLY A 343 31.69 10.47 -0.65
N LYS A 344 30.36 10.64 -0.50
CA LYS A 344 29.64 11.86 -0.85
C LYS A 344 29.65 12.86 0.30
N SER A 345 29.67 14.15 -0.05
CA SER A 345 29.69 15.26 0.93
C SER A 345 28.30 15.70 1.40
N SER A 346 27.22 15.23 0.76
CA SER A 346 25.86 15.53 1.22
C SER A 346 25.59 14.85 2.56
N ASN A 347 24.75 15.49 3.38
CA ASN A 347 24.22 14.91 4.60
C ASN A 347 23.33 13.72 4.24
N ASN A 348 23.34 12.67 5.05
CA ASN A 348 22.37 11.58 4.94
C ASN A 348 21.20 11.80 5.91
N HIS A 349 20.06 11.20 5.60
CA HIS A 349 18.81 11.34 6.32
C HIS A 349 18.20 9.95 6.57
N ASN A 350 16.92 9.74 6.25
CA ASN A 350 16.26 8.46 6.46
C ASN A 350 16.93 7.32 5.68
N CYS A 351 17.01 6.14 6.29
CA CYS A 351 17.42 4.92 5.63
C CYS A 351 16.63 3.70 6.12
N PHE A 352 16.30 2.82 5.19
CA PHE A 352 15.57 1.58 5.45
C PHE A 352 16.27 0.39 4.80
N PHE A 353 16.45 -0.68 5.56
CA PHE A 353 16.95 -1.94 5.05
C PHE A 353 15.80 -2.80 4.52
N ARG A 354 15.98 -3.40 3.34
CA ARG A 354 15.06 -4.38 2.76
C ARG A 354 15.81 -5.26 1.77
N GLY A 355 15.68 -6.58 1.91
CA GLY A 355 16.15 -7.54 0.90
C GLY A 355 17.65 -7.45 0.64
N GLY A 356 18.45 -7.42 1.71
CA GLY A 356 19.91 -7.32 1.63
C GLY A 356 20.47 -5.94 1.23
N ARG A 357 19.60 -4.93 1.07
CA ARG A 357 19.99 -3.58 0.63
C ARG A 357 19.55 -2.51 1.62
N LEU A 358 20.39 -1.50 1.79
CA LEU A 358 20.09 -0.26 2.50
C LEU A 358 19.68 0.82 1.49
N PHE A 359 18.43 1.27 1.56
CA PHE A 359 17.90 2.39 0.80
C PHE A 359 18.02 3.65 1.65
N ALA A 360 18.76 4.65 1.20
CA ALA A 360 19.05 5.86 1.96
C ALA A 360 18.73 7.13 1.19
N ALA A 361 17.99 8.04 1.83
CA ALA A 361 17.75 9.38 1.37
C ALA A 361 18.91 10.29 1.82
N ASN A 362 19.60 10.92 0.86
CA ASN A 362 20.79 11.71 1.12
C ASN A 362 20.66 13.15 0.59
N TYR A 363 19.56 13.82 0.91
CA TYR A 363 19.32 15.22 0.59
C TYR A 363 19.73 15.56 -0.85
N LYS A 364 20.84 16.31 -0.98
CA LYS A 364 21.35 16.85 -2.22
C LYS A 364 21.96 15.84 -3.18
N THR A 365 22.04 14.59 -2.76
CA THR A 365 22.51 13.48 -3.59
C THR A 365 21.41 12.43 -3.80
N GLY A 366 20.16 12.75 -3.45
CA GLY A 366 19.01 11.90 -3.71
C GLY A 366 19.06 10.53 -3.04
N LEU A 367 18.49 9.53 -3.70
CA LEU A 367 18.48 8.13 -3.29
C LEU A 367 19.86 7.49 -3.49
N ARG A 368 20.28 6.72 -2.49
CA ARG A 368 21.44 5.82 -2.52
C ARG A 368 21.00 4.42 -2.12
N VAL A 369 21.33 3.42 -2.93
CA VAL A 369 21.00 2.02 -2.67
C VAL A 369 22.30 1.27 -2.50
N LEU A 370 22.51 0.72 -1.31
CA LEU A 370 23.74 0.04 -0.95
C LEU A 370 23.47 -1.43 -0.64
N GLU A 371 24.13 -2.35 -1.33
CA GLU A 371 24.17 -3.75 -0.92
C GLU A 371 24.99 -3.90 0.35
N ALA A 372 24.51 -4.75 1.25
CA ALA A 372 25.12 -4.95 2.55
C ALA A 372 25.63 -6.39 2.71
N ASP A 373 26.92 -6.50 3.03
CA ASP A 373 27.56 -7.73 3.52
C ASP A 373 28.02 -7.47 4.97
N GLY A 374 27.06 -7.59 5.89
CA GLY A 374 27.22 -7.23 7.29
C GLY A 374 27.69 -5.79 7.48
N ASN A 375 28.95 -5.60 7.89
CA ASN A 375 29.53 -4.28 8.10
C ASN A 375 29.91 -3.55 6.80
N LEU A 376 29.95 -4.23 5.65
CA LEU A 376 30.38 -3.64 4.38
C LEU A 376 29.16 -3.17 3.58
N LEU A 377 29.19 -1.91 3.15
CA LEU A 377 28.16 -1.32 2.29
C LEU A 377 28.76 -0.92 0.94
N GLU A 378 28.19 -1.43 -0.15
CA GLU A 378 28.59 -1.12 -1.52
C GLU A 378 27.42 -0.46 -2.27
N GLU A 379 27.62 0.77 -2.78
CA GLU A 379 26.58 1.47 -3.54
C GLU A 379 26.39 0.80 -4.92
N VAL A 380 25.19 0.27 -5.17
CA VAL A 380 24.82 -0.44 -6.40
C VAL A 380 23.89 0.38 -7.30
N ALA A 381 23.09 1.28 -6.71
CA ALA A 381 22.20 2.16 -7.47
C ALA A 381 22.06 3.54 -6.82
N SER A 382 21.70 4.54 -7.63
CA SER A 382 21.41 5.89 -7.12
C SER A 382 20.47 6.65 -8.04
N PHE A 383 19.75 7.62 -7.48
CA PHE A 383 18.88 8.52 -8.23
C PHE A 383 18.90 9.92 -7.62
N ASP A 384 19.35 10.92 -8.38
CA ASP A 384 19.57 12.26 -7.85
C ASP A 384 18.36 13.20 -8.06
N THR A 385 17.64 13.48 -6.98
CA THR A 385 16.50 14.42 -6.99
C THR A 385 16.92 15.90 -6.93
N TYR A 386 18.21 16.20 -6.72
CA TYR A 386 18.78 17.54 -6.62
C TYR A 386 20.10 17.69 -7.42
N PRO A 387 20.06 17.56 -8.76
CA PRO A 387 21.26 17.51 -9.61
C PRO A 387 22.08 18.82 -9.64
N GLU A 388 21.59 19.91 -9.06
CA GLU A 388 22.28 21.20 -9.06
C GLU A 388 23.53 21.24 -8.16
N SER A 389 23.66 20.35 -7.16
CA SER A 389 24.77 20.41 -6.21
C SER A 389 24.86 19.19 -5.30
N ASP A 390 26.05 18.61 -5.12
CA ASP A 390 26.33 17.51 -4.16
C ASP A 390 26.88 17.96 -2.78
N THR A 391 26.97 19.27 -2.51
CA THR A 391 27.58 19.79 -1.27
C THR A 391 26.70 19.52 -0.05
N ALA A 392 27.28 19.49 1.16
CA ALA A 392 26.51 19.47 2.41
C ALA A 392 25.36 20.50 2.43
N GLY A 393 24.22 20.10 3.01
CA GLY A 393 22.98 20.86 3.04
C GLY A 393 21.76 19.95 3.17
N TYR A 394 20.62 20.57 3.46
CA TYR A 394 19.35 19.91 3.76
C TYR A 394 18.33 20.16 2.64
N GLN A 395 18.78 20.28 1.40
CA GLN A 395 17.90 20.39 0.23
C GLN A 395 17.88 19.04 -0.48
N GLY A 396 16.78 18.70 -1.13
CA GLY A 396 16.66 17.46 -1.88
C GLY A 396 15.86 16.38 -1.13
N CYS A 397 16.24 15.13 -1.32
CA CYS A 397 15.54 13.94 -0.82
C CYS A 397 15.60 13.84 0.71
N TRP A 398 14.44 14.00 1.35
CA TRP A 398 14.20 13.86 2.79
C TRP A 398 13.95 12.40 3.17
N GLY A 399 13.03 11.75 2.48
CA GLY A 399 12.54 10.41 2.83
C GLY A 399 12.62 9.45 1.66
N VAL A 400 12.77 8.17 1.99
CA VAL A 400 12.66 7.04 1.06
C VAL A 400 11.74 6.00 1.69
N ASP A 401 10.88 5.39 0.89
CA ASP A 401 10.06 4.25 1.27
C ASP A 401 10.20 3.16 0.19
N PRO A 402 10.93 2.07 0.49
CA PRO A 402 11.15 0.98 -0.46
C PRO A 402 10.20 -0.19 -0.23
N PHE A 403 9.08 -0.04 0.50
CA PHE A 403 8.31 -1.17 1.04
C PHE A 403 7.09 -1.63 0.22
N LEU A 404 6.74 -0.93 -0.87
CA LEU A 404 5.63 -1.36 -1.71
C LEU A 404 5.85 -2.77 -2.31
N PRO A 405 4.82 -3.65 -2.32
CA PRO A 405 4.89 -4.98 -2.92
C PRO A 405 5.34 -5.01 -4.39
N SER A 406 4.95 -4.01 -5.19
CA SER A 406 5.28 -3.94 -6.62
C SER A 406 6.76 -3.68 -6.95
N GLY A 407 7.59 -3.49 -5.92
CA GLY A 407 8.99 -3.04 -6.07
C GLY A 407 9.11 -1.54 -6.38
N THR A 408 8.00 -0.81 -6.38
CA THR A 408 7.99 0.66 -6.48
C THR A 408 8.63 1.29 -5.24
N ILE A 409 9.49 2.27 -5.47
CA ILE A 409 10.20 3.02 -4.42
C ILE A 409 9.72 4.47 -4.47
N LEU A 410 9.31 4.98 -3.31
CA LEU A 410 8.83 6.35 -3.17
C LEU A 410 9.90 7.22 -2.52
N LEU A 411 10.10 8.43 -3.04
CA LEU A 411 11.06 9.40 -2.50
C LEU A 411 10.36 10.74 -2.28
N SER A 412 10.53 11.34 -1.10
CA SER A 412 10.03 12.68 -0.81
C SER A 412 11.17 13.67 -0.87
N ASP A 413 11.10 14.59 -1.81
CA ASP A 413 12.02 15.70 -1.96
C ASP A 413 11.42 16.99 -1.39
N MET A 414 12.20 17.69 -0.58
CA MET A 414 11.75 18.92 0.07
C MET A 414 11.32 20.01 -0.92
N GLN A 415 11.96 20.11 -2.08
CA GLN A 415 11.68 21.14 -3.06
C GLN A 415 10.76 20.64 -4.18
N ARG A 416 10.90 19.39 -4.58
CA ARG A 416 10.28 18.82 -5.78
C ARG A 416 9.15 17.84 -5.50
N GLY A 417 8.85 17.51 -4.25
CA GLY A 417 7.71 16.67 -3.88
C GLY A 417 8.02 15.18 -4.06
N LEU A 418 7.01 14.40 -4.44
CA LEU A 418 7.11 12.95 -4.53
C LEU A 418 7.78 12.54 -5.85
N PHE A 419 8.80 11.69 -5.79
CA PHE A 419 9.27 10.91 -6.92
C PHE A 419 8.90 9.44 -6.73
N VAL A 420 8.52 8.81 -7.83
CA VAL A 420 8.22 7.38 -7.93
C VAL A 420 9.26 6.78 -8.86
N VAL A 421 9.99 5.79 -8.37
CA VAL A 421 11.07 5.13 -9.11
C VAL A 421 11.00 3.62 -8.90
N ARG A 422 11.73 2.87 -9.71
CA ARG A 422 12.00 1.44 -9.49
C ARG A 422 13.50 1.21 -9.62
N LEU A 423 14.03 0.17 -8.98
CA LEU A 423 15.36 -0.30 -9.39
C LEU A 423 15.26 -0.71 -10.85
N GLU A 424 16.30 -0.38 -11.62
CA GLU A 424 16.49 -1.08 -12.89
C GLU A 424 16.61 -2.55 -12.53
N GLU A 425 15.76 -3.39 -13.10
CA GLU A 425 15.97 -4.82 -12.97
C GLU A 425 17.38 -5.07 -13.47
N GLU A 426 18.28 -5.46 -12.57
CA GLU A 426 19.57 -6.02 -12.96
C GLU A 426 19.26 -6.99 -14.09
N PRO A 427 19.96 -6.94 -15.24
CA PRO A 427 19.72 -7.86 -16.31
C PRO A 427 19.83 -9.26 -15.73
N SER A 428 18.67 -9.85 -15.45
CA SER A 428 18.61 -11.10 -14.74
C SER A 428 19.35 -12.08 -15.63
N ASN A 429 20.10 -12.98 -15.00
CA ASN A 429 20.61 -14.13 -15.71
C ASN A 429 19.46 -14.99 -16.26
N PHE A 430 18.20 -14.64 -16.00
CA PHE A 430 17.00 -15.30 -16.42
C PHE A 430 16.10 -14.32 -17.16
N SER A 431 15.65 -14.70 -18.35
CA SER A 431 14.55 -14.03 -19.03
C SER A 431 13.65 -15.07 -19.67
N TYR A 432 12.38 -14.71 -19.88
CA TYR A 432 11.34 -15.62 -20.36
C TYR A 432 10.83 -15.09 -21.71
N PRO A 433 11.46 -15.47 -22.85
CA PRO A 433 11.10 -14.92 -24.15
C PRO A 433 9.63 -15.08 -24.54
N ASP A 434 8.97 -16.09 -23.98
CA ASP A 434 7.56 -16.39 -24.24
C ASP A 434 6.63 -15.95 -23.08
N GLY A 435 7.19 -15.30 -22.04
CA GLY A 435 6.51 -15.06 -20.76
C GLY A 435 6.52 -16.29 -19.84
N LEU A 436 6.10 -16.08 -18.59
CA LEU A 436 5.79 -17.18 -17.67
C LEU A 436 4.31 -17.58 -17.81
N PRO A 437 3.98 -18.87 -17.65
CA PRO A 437 2.60 -19.33 -17.77
C PRO A 437 1.79 -19.06 -16.50
N ASP A 438 0.68 -18.33 -16.61
CA ASP A 438 -0.36 -18.30 -15.56
C ASP A 438 -1.15 -19.63 -15.50
N LEU A 439 -1.10 -20.39 -16.60
CA LEU A 439 -1.78 -21.67 -16.82
C LEU A 439 -0.79 -22.74 -17.29
N VAL A 440 -0.67 -23.81 -16.51
CA VAL A 440 0.02 -25.04 -16.88
C VAL A 440 -1.03 -26.02 -17.38
N GLY A 441 -0.88 -26.53 -18.61
CA GLY A 441 -1.79 -27.54 -19.14
C GLY A 441 -1.76 -28.80 -18.29
N SER A 442 -2.84 -29.57 -18.28
CA SER A 442 -2.93 -30.82 -17.51
C SER A 442 -1.85 -31.84 -17.90
N GLU A 443 -1.41 -31.80 -19.16
CA GLU A 443 -0.33 -32.64 -19.70
C GLU A 443 1.08 -32.05 -19.46
N GLY A 444 1.18 -30.92 -18.76
CA GLY A 444 2.41 -30.16 -18.54
C GLY A 444 2.58 -28.99 -19.52
N THR A 445 3.47 -28.07 -19.18
CA THR A 445 3.78 -26.88 -19.99
C THR A 445 5.29 -26.71 -20.13
N ALA A 446 5.72 -26.48 -21.37
CA ALA A 446 7.10 -26.13 -21.67
C ALA A 446 7.32 -24.62 -21.48
N ILE A 447 8.31 -24.26 -20.68
CA ILE A 447 8.75 -22.89 -20.46
C ILE A 447 10.07 -22.68 -21.19
N ARG A 448 10.13 -21.59 -21.95
CA ARG A 448 11.36 -21.14 -22.59
C ARG A 448 12.08 -20.17 -21.68
N LEU A 449 13.30 -20.53 -21.29
CA LEU A 449 14.18 -19.73 -20.46
C LEU A 449 15.40 -19.27 -21.28
N GLN A 450 15.77 -18.01 -21.17
CA GLN A 450 16.99 -17.45 -21.75
C GLN A 450 17.92 -17.03 -20.61
N ILE A 451 19.17 -17.50 -20.68
CA ILE A 451 20.21 -17.21 -19.72
C ILE A 451 21.31 -16.36 -20.33
N ASP A 452 21.51 -15.19 -19.75
CA ASP A 452 22.54 -14.22 -20.15
C ASP A 452 23.55 -14.01 -19.01
N GLY A 453 24.77 -13.56 -19.31
CA GLY A 453 25.78 -13.20 -18.31
C GLY A 453 26.48 -14.36 -17.57
N VAL A 454 25.93 -15.57 -17.54
CA VAL A 454 26.50 -16.77 -16.90
C VAL A 454 26.57 -17.93 -17.90
N ILE A 455 27.62 -18.76 -17.79
CA ILE A 455 27.74 -20.01 -18.57
C ILE A 455 27.24 -21.17 -17.69
N PRO A 456 26.02 -21.68 -17.91
CA PRO A 456 25.48 -22.78 -17.13
C PRO A 456 26.20 -24.11 -17.44
N ALA A 457 26.48 -24.90 -16.40
CA ALA A 457 26.74 -26.33 -16.49
C ALA A 457 25.45 -27.17 -16.42
N GLY A 458 24.40 -26.62 -15.81
CA GLY A 458 23.05 -27.17 -15.78
C GLY A 458 22.04 -26.07 -15.48
N VAL A 459 20.78 -26.31 -15.83
CA VAL A 459 19.65 -25.42 -15.56
C VAL A 459 18.50 -26.31 -15.12
N ASN A 460 17.89 -25.97 -14.00
CA ASN A 460 16.83 -26.75 -13.38
C ASN A 460 15.60 -25.86 -13.16
N LEU A 461 14.43 -26.48 -13.19
CA LEU A 461 13.17 -25.93 -12.70
C LEU A 461 12.79 -26.80 -11.49
N GLU A 462 12.76 -26.22 -10.31
CA GLU A 462 12.25 -26.88 -9.10
C GLU A 462 10.77 -26.57 -8.99
N TYR A 463 9.92 -27.57 -8.69
CA TYR A 463 8.48 -27.38 -8.62
C TYR A 463 7.85 -28.15 -7.45
N GLU A 464 6.75 -27.60 -6.94
CA GLU A 464 5.87 -28.18 -5.94
C GLU A 464 4.41 -27.97 -6.35
N PHE A 465 3.69 -29.05 -6.60
CA PHE A 465 2.25 -29.01 -6.85
C PHE A 465 1.48 -28.88 -5.53
N GLY A 466 0.31 -28.22 -5.58
CA GLY A 466 -0.62 -28.13 -4.46
C GLY A 466 -1.08 -29.51 -3.96
N SER A 467 -1.17 -30.48 -4.86
CA SER A 467 -1.38 -31.91 -4.54
C SER A 467 -0.23 -32.58 -3.76
N GLY A 468 0.88 -31.87 -3.56
CA GLY A 468 2.04 -32.29 -2.75
C GLY A 468 3.15 -33.00 -3.53
N ALA A 469 3.04 -33.11 -4.86
CA ALA A 469 4.10 -33.65 -5.69
C ALA A 469 5.23 -32.62 -5.88
N ILE A 470 6.45 -32.96 -5.47
CA ILE A 470 7.63 -32.09 -5.55
C ILE A 470 8.66 -32.72 -6.48
N GLY A 471 9.34 -31.91 -7.30
CA GLY A 471 10.39 -32.42 -8.18
C GLY A 471 11.29 -31.34 -8.78
N VAL A 472 12.17 -31.82 -9.67
CA VAL A 472 13.12 -30.98 -10.41
C VAL A 472 13.11 -31.42 -11.88
N ALA A 473 12.75 -30.51 -12.78
CA ALA A 473 12.86 -30.68 -14.22
C ALA A 473 14.19 -30.10 -14.72
N VAL A 474 14.89 -30.85 -15.58
CA VAL A 474 16.17 -30.42 -16.14
C VAL A 474 15.93 -29.70 -17.46
N GLY A 475 16.53 -28.54 -17.64
CA GLY A 475 16.43 -27.75 -18.85
C GLY A 475 17.27 -28.31 -20.00
N GLU A 476 16.64 -28.44 -21.16
CA GLU A 476 17.28 -28.88 -22.40
C GLU A 476 17.71 -27.67 -23.24
N PRO A 477 18.99 -27.54 -23.62
CA PRO A 477 19.47 -26.40 -24.40
C PRO A 477 18.90 -26.40 -25.83
N THR A 478 18.60 -25.22 -26.36
CA THR A 478 18.11 -25.07 -27.74
C THR A 478 19.23 -24.74 -28.74
N GLU A 479 18.87 -24.50 -30.01
CA GLU A 479 19.83 -24.01 -31.02
C GLU A 479 20.29 -22.56 -30.75
N SER A 480 19.54 -21.80 -29.96
CA SER A 480 19.88 -20.43 -29.53
C SER A 480 20.80 -20.48 -28.32
N SER A 481 21.91 -19.74 -28.39
CA SER A 481 22.88 -19.69 -27.29
C SER A 481 22.25 -19.14 -26.01
N GLY A 482 22.46 -19.83 -24.89
CA GLY A 482 21.93 -19.44 -23.58
C GLY A 482 20.45 -19.81 -23.36
N GLN A 483 19.77 -20.38 -24.35
CA GLN A 483 18.36 -20.69 -24.26
C GLN A 483 18.11 -22.16 -23.90
N PHE A 484 17.14 -22.40 -23.01
CA PHE A 484 16.74 -23.69 -22.50
C PHE A 484 15.22 -23.84 -22.57
N ILE A 485 14.75 -25.07 -22.75
CA ILE A 485 13.35 -25.44 -22.52
C ILE A 485 13.29 -26.29 -21.26
N LEU A 486 12.48 -25.87 -20.30
CA LEU A 486 12.15 -26.61 -19.09
C LEU A 486 10.69 -27.02 -19.17
N GLU A 487 10.33 -28.18 -18.65
CA GLU A 487 8.96 -28.69 -18.72
C GLU A 487 8.43 -28.84 -17.30
N ILE A 488 7.43 -28.04 -16.94
CA ILE A 488 6.61 -28.35 -15.77
C ILE A 488 5.83 -29.63 -16.15
N PRO A 489 5.99 -30.74 -15.41
CA PRO A 489 5.36 -31.98 -15.79
C PRO A 489 3.84 -31.92 -15.58
N ALA A 490 3.13 -32.90 -16.13
CA ALA A 490 1.72 -33.11 -15.80
C ALA A 490 1.54 -33.31 -14.29
N SER A 491 0.53 -32.66 -13.71
CA SER A 491 0.10 -32.99 -12.34
C SER A 491 -0.70 -34.30 -12.34
N GLU A 492 -0.62 -35.05 -11.24
CA GLU A 492 -1.49 -36.22 -11.02
C GLU A 492 -2.94 -35.82 -10.70
N GLN A 493 -3.17 -34.55 -10.39
CA GLN A 493 -4.48 -33.95 -10.14
C GLN A 493 -4.71 -32.80 -11.11
N CYS A 494 -5.95 -32.64 -11.58
CA CYS A 494 -6.33 -31.51 -12.39
C CYS A 494 -7.81 -31.18 -12.09
N PRO A 495 -8.13 -29.95 -11.68
CA PRO A 495 -7.21 -28.82 -11.59
C PRO A 495 -6.29 -28.94 -10.36
N ASP A 496 -5.15 -28.25 -10.40
CA ASP A 496 -4.16 -28.21 -9.32
C ASP A 496 -3.46 -26.84 -9.33
N THR A 497 -2.55 -26.58 -8.40
CA THR A 497 -1.65 -25.42 -8.44
C THR A 497 -0.21 -25.90 -8.48
N VAL A 498 0.70 -25.07 -8.98
CA VAL A 498 2.13 -25.36 -8.96
C VAL A 498 2.90 -24.10 -8.58
N VAL A 499 3.81 -24.24 -7.62
CA VAL A 499 4.83 -23.25 -7.31
C VAL A 499 6.15 -23.75 -7.88
N PHE A 500 6.90 -22.90 -8.58
CA PHE A 500 8.15 -23.30 -9.23
C PHE A 500 9.21 -22.19 -9.25
N ASP A 501 10.47 -22.58 -9.40
CA ASP A 501 11.62 -21.67 -9.44
C ASP A 501 12.69 -22.19 -10.41
N PHE A 502 13.57 -21.30 -10.91
CA PHE A 502 14.68 -21.66 -11.81
C PHE A 502 16.02 -21.60 -11.10
N VAL A 503 16.86 -22.61 -11.34
CA VAL A 503 18.19 -22.71 -10.73
C VAL A 503 19.24 -23.03 -11.78
N ILE A 504 20.25 -22.18 -11.91
CA ILE A 504 21.45 -22.42 -12.70
C ILE A 504 22.50 -23.10 -11.82
N VAL A 505 23.09 -24.18 -12.34
CA VAL A 505 24.34 -24.75 -11.83
C VAL A 505 25.48 -24.22 -12.70
N THR A 506 26.42 -23.47 -12.13
CA THR A 506 27.56 -22.91 -12.88
C THR A 506 28.63 -23.97 -13.17
N GLN A 507 29.62 -23.66 -14.03
CA GLN A 507 30.76 -24.56 -14.29
C GLN A 507 31.60 -24.87 -13.05
N ASP A 508 31.60 -23.96 -12.07
CA ASP A 508 32.32 -24.12 -10.82
C ASP A 508 31.50 -24.89 -9.76
N GLY A 509 30.23 -25.19 -10.06
CA GLY A 509 29.31 -25.95 -9.20
C GLY A 509 28.50 -25.09 -8.25
N ASP A 510 28.58 -23.76 -8.37
CA ASP A 510 27.75 -22.83 -7.61
C ASP A 510 26.31 -22.83 -8.13
N LEU A 511 25.37 -22.52 -7.25
CA LEU A 511 23.95 -22.39 -7.57
C LEU A 511 23.61 -20.90 -7.69
N VAL A 512 22.97 -20.53 -8.79
CA VAL A 512 22.36 -19.21 -8.97
C VAL A 512 20.87 -19.45 -9.12
N VAL A 513 20.09 -18.96 -8.14
CA VAL A 513 18.63 -19.06 -8.13
C VAL A 513 18.05 -17.82 -8.81
N ASP A 514 16.91 -17.96 -9.49
CA ASP A 514 16.22 -16.84 -10.08
C ASP A 514 15.76 -15.85 -9.00
N PRO A 515 16.22 -14.59 -9.03
CA PRO A 515 15.83 -13.61 -8.02
C PRO A 515 14.35 -13.21 -8.11
N ASN A 516 13.67 -13.52 -9.21
CA ASN A 516 12.27 -13.17 -9.41
C ASN A 516 11.29 -14.27 -8.97
N GLY A 517 11.79 -15.47 -8.64
CA GLY A 517 11.00 -16.58 -8.13
C GLY A 517 10.79 -16.54 -6.60
N PRO A 518 10.02 -17.49 -6.03
CA PRO A 518 9.28 -18.53 -6.74
C PRO A 518 8.01 -17.98 -7.42
N PHE A 519 7.59 -18.63 -8.50
CA PHE A 519 6.41 -18.32 -9.29
C PHE A 519 5.27 -19.28 -8.98
N ASP A 520 4.02 -18.88 -9.16
CA ASP A 520 2.85 -19.76 -9.09
C ASP A 520 2.08 -19.80 -10.42
N ALA A 521 1.44 -20.94 -10.69
CA ALA A 521 0.53 -21.13 -11.81
C ALA A 521 -0.60 -22.10 -11.46
N VAL A 522 -1.72 -22.01 -12.19
CA VAL A 522 -2.81 -22.99 -12.09
C VAL A 522 -2.56 -24.11 -13.09
N VAL A 523 -2.75 -25.36 -12.68
CA VAL A 523 -2.78 -26.50 -13.60
C VAL A 523 -4.21 -26.72 -14.07
N ALA A 524 -4.50 -26.36 -15.31
CA ALA A 524 -5.80 -26.49 -15.95
C ALA A 524 -5.67 -26.28 -17.47
N ASP A 525 -6.71 -26.61 -18.24
CA ASP A 525 -6.70 -26.46 -19.70
C ASP A 525 -7.73 -25.47 -20.22
N GLU A 526 -8.78 -25.18 -19.45
CA GLU A 526 -9.83 -24.25 -19.83
C GLU A 526 -10.45 -23.55 -18.62
N MET A 527 -11.13 -22.44 -18.89
CA MET A 527 -11.91 -21.72 -17.90
C MET A 527 -13.38 -22.11 -18.07
N LEU A 528 -13.97 -22.65 -17.01
CA LEU A 528 -15.35 -23.11 -16.97
C LEU A 528 -16.26 -22.01 -16.42
N ILE A 529 -17.42 -21.85 -17.05
CA ILE A 529 -18.48 -20.98 -16.52
C ILE A 529 -19.30 -21.80 -15.52
N MET A 530 -19.20 -21.47 -14.24
CA MET A 530 -19.86 -22.15 -13.14
C MET A 530 -21.24 -21.58 -12.85
N ASP A 531 -21.38 -20.26 -12.97
CA ASP A 531 -22.67 -19.56 -12.93
C ASP A 531 -22.63 -18.38 -13.92
N SER A 532 -23.79 -17.98 -14.45
CA SER A 532 -23.88 -16.90 -15.42
C SER A 532 -25.21 -16.16 -15.35
N GLN A 533 -25.14 -14.84 -15.50
CA GLN A 533 -26.26 -13.91 -15.61
C GLN A 533 -26.09 -13.11 -16.91
N ASP A 534 -26.93 -13.42 -17.90
CA ASP A 534 -26.81 -12.97 -19.29
C ASP A 534 -27.50 -11.63 -19.59
N GLY A 535 -28.03 -10.92 -18.59
CA GLY A 535 -28.74 -9.65 -18.80
C GLY A 535 -30.17 -9.78 -19.36
N GLU A 536 -30.69 -10.99 -19.54
CA GLU A 536 -32.04 -11.22 -20.11
C GLU A 536 -33.17 -11.25 -19.06
N SER A 537 -32.82 -11.37 -17.78
CA SER A 537 -33.76 -11.56 -16.68
C SER A 537 -33.42 -10.70 -15.47
N ASP A 538 -34.45 -10.14 -14.82
CA ASP A 538 -34.31 -9.41 -13.55
C ASP A 538 -34.19 -10.36 -12.33
N ALA A 539 -34.27 -11.69 -12.53
CA ALA A 539 -34.34 -12.65 -11.45
C ALA A 539 -33.09 -12.61 -10.55
N GLY A 540 -33.30 -12.39 -9.24
CA GLY A 540 -32.24 -12.32 -8.24
C GLY A 540 -31.51 -10.98 -8.17
N TRP A 541 -31.64 -10.12 -9.19
CA TRP A 541 -31.11 -8.77 -9.20
C TRP A 541 -31.97 -7.85 -8.32
N SER A 542 -31.32 -6.92 -7.63
CA SER A 542 -31.99 -5.89 -6.84
C SER A 542 -31.68 -4.50 -7.40
N PHE A 543 -32.73 -3.77 -7.76
CA PHE A 543 -32.64 -2.42 -8.29
C PHE A 543 -32.85 -1.40 -7.18
N GLY A 544 -31.88 -0.51 -7.04
CA GLY A 544 -31.88 0.58 -6.09
C GLY A 544 -31.56 0.17 -4.66
N SER A 545 -30.75 0.98 -3.99
CA SER A 545 -30.53 0.88 -2.54
C SER A 545 -31.44 1.85 -1.78
N ARG A 546 -31.54 1.72 -0.46
CA ARG A 546 -32.28 2.67 0.37
C ARG A 546 -31.62 4.05 0.44
N SER A 547 -30.33 4.13 0.16
CA SER A 547 -29.52 5.35 0.13
C SER A 547 -29.50 6.03 -1.24
N ASP A 548 -30.06 5.40 -2.28
CA ASP A 548 -30.13 6.00 -3.62
C ASP A 548 -30.95 7.29 -3.58
N ASP A 549 -30.38 8.35 -4.13
CA ASP A 549 -30.94 9.69 -4.19
C ASP A 549 -30.95 10.29 -5.61
N ALA A 550 -30.44 9.54 -6.61
CA ALA A 550 -30.52 9.96 -8.00
C ALA A 550 -31.96 10.27 -8.42
N VAL A 551 -32.15 11.42 -9.07
CA VAL A 551 -33.46 11.90 -9.49
C VAL A 551 -33.82 11.45 -10.91
N ALA A 552 -32.83 11.05 -11.71
CA ALA A 552 -32.96 10.43 -13.03
C ALA A 552 -31.90 9.33 -13.23
N GLY A 553 -32.02 8.56 -14.32
CA GLY A 553 -31.03 7.55 -14.70
C GLY A 553 -30.95 6.33 -13.79
N SER A 554 -32.04 5.93 -13.11
CA SER A 554 -32.01 4.71 -12.29
C SER A 554 -31.75 3.47 -13.14
N TRP A 555 -31.06 2.47 -12.57
CA TRP A 555 -30.82 1.19 -13.22
C TRP A 555 -32.11 0.55 -13.72
N THR A 556 -32.10 0.11 -14.98
CA THR A 556 -33.17 -0.69 -15.59
C THR A 556 -32.57 -1.76 -16.48
N ARG A 557 -33.28 -2.89 -16.63
CA ARG A 557 -32.94 -3.88 -17.64
C ARG A 557 -33.68 -3.58 -18.94
N ARG A 558 -32.96 -3.44 -20.05
CA ARG A 558 -33.56 -3.15 -21.36
C ARG A 558 -32.66 -3.58 -22.51
N ILE A 559 -33.23 -3.59 -23.71
CA ILE A 559 -32.50 -3.75 -24.97
C ILE A 559 -32.00 -2.36 -25.39
N PRO A 560 -30.67 -2.12 -25.44
CA PRO A 560 -30.12 -0.87 -25.94
C PRO A 560 -30.33 -0.77 -27.46
N GLY A 561 -30.35 0.45 -28.00
CA GLY A 561 -30.56 0.63 -29.43
C GLY A 561 -29.96 1.89 -30.02
N ILE A 562 -29.85 1.89 -31.36
CA ILE A 562 -29.23 2.98 -32.15
C ILE A 562 -29.86 4.37 -31.98
N ASN A 563 -31.03 4.47 -31.33
CA ASN A 563 -31.71 5.74 -31.08
C ASN A 563 -31.55 6.23 -29.63
N ASP A 564 -30.85 5.50 -28.77
CA ASP A 564 -30.52 5.98 -27.44
C ASP A 564 -29.50 7.13 -27.58
N ALA A 565 -29.77 8.26 -26.92
CA ALA A 565 -28.89 9.42 -26.93
C ALA A 565 -27.62 9.16 -26.09
N PHE A 566 -27.76 8.33 -25.06
CA PHE A 566 -26.70 7.92 -24.15
C PHE A 566 -26.75 6.41 -23.91
N GLY A 567 -25.60 5.78 -23.66
CA GLY A 567 -25.52 4.34 -23.43
C GLY A 567 -24.94 3.53 -24.59
N PRO A 568 -24.74 2.21 -24.40
CA PRO A 568 -24.27 1.34 -25.46
C PRO A 568 -25.30 1.21 -26.58
N LEU A 569 -24.86 1.08 -27.83
CA LEU A 569 -25.78 0.92 -28.98
C LEU A 569 -26.40 -0.49 -29.07
N ALA A 570 -25.84 -1.46 -28.36
CA ALA A 570 -26.30 -2.83 -28.23
C ALA A 570 -25.75 -3.45 -26.94
N ALA A 571 -26.43 -4.47 -26.41
CA ALA A 571 -25.93 -5.32 -25.34
C ALA A 571 -24.62 -6.01 -25.75
N TRP A 572 -23.91 -6.59 -24.78
CA TRP A 572 -22.71 -7.36 -25.07
C TRP A 572 -23.06 -8.56 -25.96
N GLY A 573 -22.18 -8.90 -26.91
CA GLY A 573 -22.47 -9.91 -27.94
C GLY A 573 -23.42 -9.45 -29.06
N GLY A 574 -24.05 -8.27 -28.95
CA GLY A 574 -24.78 -7.59 -30.03
C GLY A 574 -26.26 -7.99 -30.20
N GLU A 575 -26.77 -8.91 -29.38
CA GLU A 575 -28.18 -9.29 -29.29
C GLU A 575 -28.60 -9.28 -27.82
N GLY A 576 -29.89 -9.10 -27.52
CA GLY A 576 -30.38 -9.18 -26.14
C GLY A 576 -30.45 -7.84 -25.40
N GLY A 577 -30.68 -7.91 -24.09
CA GLY A 577 -30.75 -6.81 -23.16
C GLY A 577 -29.60 -6.83 -22.16
N CYS A 578 -29.34 -5.67 -21.55
CA CYS A 578 -28.38 -5.51 -20.47
C CYS A 578 -29.02 -4.68 -19.35
N PHE A 579 -28.31 -4.52 -18.24
CA PHE A 579 -28.67 -3.54 -17.23
C PHE A 579 -28.01 -2.22 -17.58
N THR A 580 -28.75 -1.12 -17.55
CA THR A 580 -28.23 0.22 -17.88
C THR A 580 -28.95 1.31 -17.11
N THR A 581 -28.21 2.38 -16.80
CA THR A 581 -28.76 3.63 -16.28
C THR A 581 -29.30 4.53 -17.39
N GLY A 582 -28.91 4.27 -18.65
CA GLY A 582 -29.33 5.04 -19.83
C GLY A 582 -30.79 4.76 -20.22
N GLN A 583 -31.70 5.67 -19.88
CA GLN A 583 -33.12 5.56 -20.22
C GLN A 583 -33.48 6.37 -21.48
N GLY A 584 -32.75 6.15 -22.58
CA GLY A 584 -33.01 6.81 -23.86
C GLY A 584 -32.30 8.16 -23.93
N ASP A 585 -32.94 9.21 -23.40
CA ASP A 585 -32.40 10.58 -23.36
C ASP A 585 -31.95 10.99 -21.94
N GLU A 586 -31.90 10.06 -20.99
CA GLU A 586 -31.59 10.31 -19.58
C GLU A 586 -30.28 9.62 -19.16
N ASP A 587 -29.47 10.36 -18.40
CA ASP A 587 -28.31 9.93 -17.62
C ASP A 587 -28.63 9.93 -16.12
N VAL A 588 -27.67 9.47 -15.31
CA VAL A 588 -27.77 9.58 -13.85
C VAL A 588 -27.70 11.06 -13.49
N ASP A 589 -28.58 11.54 -12.62
CA ASP A 589 -28.60 12.94 -12.20
C ASP A 589 -28.80 13.07 -10.69
N GLY A 590 -28.06 14.01 -10.09
CA GLY A 590 -28.33 14.55 -8.77
C GLY A 590 -28.26 13.53 -7.63
N GLY A 591 -27.47 12.47 -7.78
CA GLY A 591 -27.31 11.44 -6.77
C GLY A 591 -26.67 10.15 -7.26
N VAL A 592 -26.94 9.08 -6.51
CA VAL A 592 -26.45 7.71 -6.75
C VAL A 592 -27.59 6.78 -7.11
N THR A 593 -27.36 5.87 -8.05
CA THR A 593 -28.21 4.70 -8.30
C THR A 593 -27.43 3.40 -8.25
N THR A 594 -28.05 2.36 -7.69
CA THR A 594 -27.41 1.09 -7.38
C THR A 594 -28.10 -0.10 -8.07
N LEU A 595 -27.32 -1.07 -8.53
CA LEU A 595 -27.76 -2.40 -8.97
C LEU A 595 -26.98 -3.46 -8.21
N VAL A 596 -27.65 -4.44 -7.59
CA VAL A 596 -26.99 -5.54 -6.88
C VAL A 596 -27.28 -6.86 -7.58
N SER A 597 -26.22 -7.64 -7.82
CA SER A 597 -26.30 -8.96 -8.45
C SER A 597 -26.99 -10.00 -7.56
N PRO A 598 -27.46 -11.12 -8.12
CA PRO A 598 -27.70 -12.35 -7.37
C PRO A 598 -26.42 -12.79 -6.64
N ALA A 599 -26.59 -13.59 -5.58
CA ALA A 599 -25.47 -14.27 -4.92
C ALA A 599 -24.94 -15.39 -5.81
N MET A 600 -23.62 -15.42 -5.99
CA MET A 600 -22.86 -16.45 -6.69
C MET A 600 -22.03 -17.20 -5.65
N ASP A 601 -21.98 -18.52 -5.71
CA ASP A 601 -21.32 -19.33 -4.69
C ASP A 601 -19.99 -19.90 -5.22
N PRO A 602 -18.84 -19.38 -4.77
CA PRO A 602 -17.52 -19.85 -5.18
C PRO A 602 -16.99 -20.98 -4.29
N LEU A 603 -17.77 -21.46 -3.31
CA LEU A 603 -17.30 -22.46 -2.37
C LEU A 603 -16.82 -23.73 -3.09
N GLY A 604 -15.58 -24.13 -2.79
CA GLY A 604 -14.93 -25.32 -3.34
C GLY A 604 -14.33 -25.14 -4.74
N MET A 605 -14.38 -23.94 -5.31
CA MET A 605 -13.64 -23.59 -6.52
C MET A 605 -12.14 -23.42 -6.22
N ILE A 606 -11.29 -23.70 -7.22
CA ILE A 606 -9.83 -23.71 -7.04
C ILE A 606 -9.24 -22.31 -7.15
N ARG A 607 -9.61 -21.56 -8.19
CA ARG A 607 -9.25 -20.15 -8.32
C ARG A 607 -10.45 -19.37 -8.88
N PRO A 608 -11.52 -19.24 -8.07
CA PRO A 608 -12.76 -18.63 -8.52
C PRO A 608 -12.52 -17.20 -9.00
N THR A 609 -13.10 -16.88 -10.15
CA THR A 609 -13.00 -15.55 -10.78
C THR A 609 -14.39 -15.05 -11.12
N ILE A 610 -14.75 -13.85 -10.67
CA ILE A 610 -15.93 -13.17 -11.21
C ILE A 610 -15.53 -12.42 -12.46
N ARG A 611 -16.25 -12.63 -13.55
CA ARG A 611 -16.12 -11.85 -14.78
C ARG A 611 -17.39 -11.06 -15.02
N TYR A 612 -17.28 -9.78 -15.34
CA TYR A 612 -18.43 -8.99 -15.82
C TYR A 612 -18.02 -8.06 -16.95
N ARG A 613 -19.02 -7.66 -17.74
CA ARG A 613 -18.81 -6.66 -18.80
C ARG A 613 -19.49 -5.39 -18.35
N ARG A 614 -18.77 -4.28 -18.48
CA ARG A 614 -19.31 -2.96 -18.20
C ARG A 614 -19.08 -2.03 -19.37
N TRP A 615 -19.95 -1.03 -19.47
CA TRP A 615 -19.84 0.04 -20.43
C TRP A 615 -20.08 1.35 -19.70
N LEU A 616 -19.27 2.38 -20.00
CA LEU A 616 -19.37 3.67 -19.34
C LEU A 616 -19.26 4.81 -20.35
N GLN A 617 -20.20 5.75 -20.31
CA GLN A 617 -20.08 7.05 -20.96
C GLN A 617 -20.08 8.11 -19.88
N SER A 618 -19.10 9.00 -19.96
CA SER A 618 -19.12 10.19 -19.13
C SER A 618 -18.57 11.43 -19.84
N GLU A 619 -19.18 12.58 -19.55
CA GLU A 619 -18.80 13.89 -20.09
C GLU A 619 -18.84 14.94 -18.97
N ASN A 620 -17.90 15.90 -19.02
CA ASN A 620 -17.77 17.00 -18.04
C ASN A 620 -17.69 16.57 -16.56
N VAL A 621 -17.23 15.35 -16.30
CA VAL A 621 -17.18 14.77 -14.95
C VAL A 621 -16.08 15.35 -14.06
N ILE A 622 -16.34 15.35 -12.76
CA ILE A 622 -15.36 15.54 -11.69
C ILE A 622 -15.21 14.21 -10.96
N ALA A 623 -14.02 13.60 -11.00
CA ALA A 623 -13.77 12.25 -10.47
C ALA A 623 -14.29 11.98 -9.03
N ALA A 624 -14.26 12.99 -8.16
CA ALA A 624 -14.74 12.88 -6.78
C ALA A 624 -16.27 12.97 -6.63
N GLU A 625 -16.96 13.48 -7.65
CA GLU A 625 -18.40 13.72 -7.68
C GLU A 625 -19.10 12.70 -8.59
N ASP A 626 -18.49 12.35 -9.72
CA ASP A 626 -19.08 11.57 -10.79
C ASP A 626 -18.21 10.34 -11.08
N ARG A 627 -18.75 9.15 -10.80
CA ARG A 627 -17.98 7.90 -10.89
C ARG A 627 -18.88 6.67 -10.96
N PHE A 628 -18.28 5.59 -11.41
CA PHE A 628 -18.84 4.25 -11.37
C PHE A 628 -18.02 3.38 -10.43
N GLU A 629 -18.69 2.74 -9.48
CA GLU A 629 -18.09 1.90 -8.46
C GLU A 629 -18.66 0.49 -8.57
N VAL A 630 -17.80 -0.52 -8.49
CA VAL A 630 -18.18 -1.91 -8.31
C VAL A 630 -17.64 -2.36 -6.97
N GLU A 631 -18.53 -2.86 -6.12
CA GLU A 631 -18.18 -3.36 -4.80
C GLU A 631 -18.57 -4.84 -4.67
N LEU A 632 -17.73 -5.63 -4.00
CA LEU A 632 -17.94 -7.04 -3.69
C LEU A 632 -18.32 -7.19 -2.22
N THR A 633 -19.30 -8.05 -1.93
CA THR A 633 -19.56 -8.54 -0.57
C THR A 633 -19.40 -10.05 -0.54
N HIS A 634 -18.94 -10.59 0.59
CA HIS A 634 -18.87 -12.03 0.87
C HIS A 634 -19.59 -12.38 2.20
N ASP A 635 -20.38 -11.46 2.74
CA ASP A 635 -21.02 -11.56 4.06
C ASP A 635 -22.50 -11.13 4.04
N GLU A 636 -23.18 -11.47 2.94
CA GLU A 636 -24.59 -11.14 2.68
C GLU A 636 -24.87 -9.62 2.71
N GLY A 637 -23.90 -8.82 2.28
CA GLY A 637 -24.02 -7.37 2.17
C GLY A 637 -23.86 -6.61 3.48
N ALA A 638 -23.32 -7.24 4.53
CA ALA A 638 -23.00 -6.56 5.78
C ALA A 638 -21.78 -5.64 5.62
N THR A 639 -20.81 -6.03 4.80
CA THR A 639 -19.67 -5.23 4.34
C THR A 639 -19.56 -5.29 2.81
N TRP A 640 -19.00 -4.23 2.24
CA TRP A 640 -18.81 -4.08 0.79
C TRP A 640 -17.41 -3.53 0.56
N GLN A 641 -16.61 -4.25 -0.22
CA GLN A 641 -15.25 -3.90 -0.61
C GLN A 641 -15.28 -3.33 -2.03
N LEU A 642 -14.73 -2.14 -2.26
CA LEU A 642 -14.58 -1.63 -3.62
C LEU A 642 -13.57 -2.48 -4.39
N VAL A 643 -14.01 -3.06 -5.51
CA VAL A 643 -13.19 -3.91 -6.38
C VAL A 643 -12.91 -3.26 -7.74
N ASP A 644 -13.64 -2.19 -8.07
CA ASP A 644 -13.43 -1.46 -9.31
C ASP A 644 -13.96 -0.02 -9.20
N LEU A 645 -13.14 0.97 -9.56
CA LEU A 645 -13.51 2.38 -9.57
C LEU A 645 -13.17 2.99 -10.92
N VAL A 646 -14.15 3.64 -11.55
CA VAL A 646 -13.95 4.37 -12.80
C VAL A 646 -14.47 5.78 -12.70
N THR A 647 -13.61 6.71 -13.05
CA THR A 647 -13.87 8.15 -12.97
C THR A 647 -13.88 8.80 -14.36
N PHE A 648 -13.79 8.01 -15.44
CA PHE A 648 -13.81 8.47 -16.83
C PHE A 648 -14.59 7.52 -17.75
N GLY A 649 -15.14 8.05 -18.84
CA GLY A 649 -15.92 7.29 -19.81
C GLY A 649 -15.02 6.46 -20.73
N THR A 650 -15.47 5.25 -21.05
CA THR A 650 -14.77 4.32 -21.94
C THR A 650 -15.44 4.23 -23.31
N SER A 651 -16.76 4.45 -23.37
CA SER A 651 -17.62 4.36 -24.56
C SER A 651 -17.54 3.02 -25.32
N GLU A 652 -16.98 2.00 -24.69
CA GLU A 652 -16.89 0.63 -25.19
C GLU A 652 -17.11 -0.37 -24.05
N TRP A 653 -17.49 -1.59 -24.42
CA TRP A 653 -17.66 -2.67 -23.45
C TRP A 653 -16.27 -3.16 -23.02
N ILE A 654 -16.03 -3.11 -21.72
CA ILE A 654 -14.82 -3.62 -21.08
C ILE A 654 -15.18 -4.87 -20.30
N GLU A 655 -14.45 -5.94 -20.55
CA GLU A 655 -14.47 -7.16 -19.75
C GLU A 655 -13.51 -6.98 -18.57
N VAL A 656 -13.99 -7.31 -17.37
CA VAL A 656 -13.23 -7.23 -16.13
C VAL A 656 -13.24 -8.59 -15.46
N ASP A 657 -12.04 -9.10 -15.15
CA ASP A 657 -11.83 -10.33 -14.41
C ASP A 657 -11.36 -10.00 -12.99
N LEU A 658 -12.10 -10.48 -12.00
CA LEU A 658 -11.84 -10.30 -10.58
C LEU A 658 -11.59 -11.66 -9.92
N PRO A 659 -10.32 -12.06 -9.71
CA PRO A 659 -10.00 -13.22 -8.89
C PRO A 659 -10.54 -13.02 -7.47
N LEU A 660 -11.26 -14.02 -6.95
CA LEU A 660 -11.75 -14.02 -5.58
C LEU A 660 -10.67 -14.59 -4.66
N LEU A 661 -10.31 -13.84 -3.63
CA LEU A 661 -9.25 -14.20 -2.68
C LEU A 661 -9.80 -14.23 -1.24
N GLY A 662 -9.12 -14.98 -0.37
CA GLY A 662 -9.41 -14.99 1.07
C GLY A 662 -10.86 -15.42 1.38
N PRO A 663 -11.60 -14.72 2.27
CA PRO A 663 -12.97 -15.09 2.61
C PRO A 663 -13.93 -15.12 1.41
N ALA A 664 -13.68 -14.29 0.39
CA ALA A 664 -14.51 -14.22 -0.81
C ALA A 664 -14.40 -15.47 -1.69
N SER A 665 -13.34 -16.26 -1.59
CA SER A 665 -13.22 -17.54 -2.30
C SER A 665 -13.93 -18.70 -1.57
N ALA A 666 -14.48 -18.46 -0.37
CA ALA A 666 -15.05 -19.50 0.49
C ALA A 666 -16.47 -19.17 0.99
N SER A 667 -17.11 -18.13 0.45
CA SER A 667 -18.44 -17.69 0.87
C SER A 667 -19.21 -17.14 -0.34
N PRO A 668 -20.55 -17.22 -0.36
CA PRO A 668 -21.35 -16.60 -1.42
C PRO A 668 -21.04 -15.10 -1.56
N VAL A 669 -20.85 -14.67 -2.80
CA VAL A 669 -20.46 -13.31 -3.17
C VAL A 669 -21.54 -12.60 -3.97
N GLN A 670 -21.64 -11.29 -3.82
CA GLN A 670 -22.47 -10.42 -4.66
C GLN A 670 -21.69 -9.19 -5.10
N LEU A 671 -21.99 -8.70 -6.30
CA LEU A 671 -21.51 -7.40 -6.77
C LEU A 671 -22.59 -6.33 -6.64
N ARG A 672 -22.17 -5.14 -6.24
CA ARG A 672 -22.95 -3.91 -6.25
C ARG A 672 -22.34 -2.93 -7.23
N PHE A 673 -23.11 -2.55 -8.23
CA PHE A 673 -22.76 -1.57 -9.25
C PHE A 673 -23.44 -0.25 -8.91
N SER A 674 -22.65 0.77 -8.60
CA SER A 674 -23.12 2.10 -8.22
C SER A 674 -22.69 3.11 -9.28
N ALA A 675 -23.65 3.82 -9.87
CA ALA A 675 -23.39 4.94 -10.75
C ALA A 675 -23.77 6.24 -10.02
N ARG A 676 -22.84 7.19 -9.97
CA ARG A 676 -22.99 8.46 -9.27
C ARG A 676 -22.78 9.61 -10.23
N ASP A 677 -23.69 10.57 -10.19
CA ASP A 677 -23.59 11.86 -10.88
C ASP A 677 -24.11 12.95 -9.93
N LEU A 678 -23.21 13.80 -9.44
CA LEU A 678 -23.58 14.89 -8.52
C LEU A 678 -23.53 16.26 -9.18
N GLY A 679 -22.85 16.38 -10.33
CA GLY A 679 -22.81 17.62 -11.10
C GLY A 679 -24.09 17.84 -11.90
N GLU A 680 -24.60 19.08 -11.95
CA GLU A 680 -25.80 19.40 -12.77
C GLU A 680 -25.50 19.51 -14.27
N ASP A 681 -24.22 19.53 -14.68
CA ASP A 681 -23.77 19.71 -16.07
C ASP A 681 -22.95 18.50 -16.59
N SER A 682 -22.77 17.46 -15.75
CA SER A 682 -22.10 16.20 -16.10
C SER A 682 -23.06 15.23 -16.77
N THR A 683 -22.49 14.24 -17.46
CA THR A 683 -23.24 13.09 -17.93
C THR A 683 -22.56 11.84 -17.44
N VAL A 684 -23.32 10.94 -16.80
CA VAL A 684 -22.88 9.61 -16.41
C VAL A 684 -23.90 8.55 -16.82
N VAL A 685 -23.48 7.65 -17.71
CA VAL A 685 -24.25 6.46 -18.10
C VAL A 685 -23.41 5.21 -17.95
N ALA A 686 -23.95 4.23 -17.25
CA ALA A 686 -23.35 2.93 -17.04
C ALA A 686 -24.24 1.82 -17.61
N ALA A 687 -23.61 0.75 -18.08
CA ALA A 687 -24.28 -0.50 -18.36
C ALA A 687 -23.43 -1.68 -17.88
N VAL A 688 -24.10 -2.77 -17.49
CA VAL A 688 -23.50 -4.02 -17.03
C VAL A 688 -24.19 -5.16 -17.75
N ASP A 689 -23.39 -6.14 -18.16
CA ASP A 689 -23.85 -7.32 -18.88
C ASP A 689 -22.94 -8.53 -18.61
N GLN A 690 -23.45 -9.72 -18.92
CA GLN A 690 -22.77 -11.01 -18.84
C GLN A 690 -21.87 -11.16 -17.59
N LEU A 691 -22.49 -11.22 -16.42
CA LEU A 691 -21.83 -11.53 -15.15
C LEU A 691 -21.67 -13.04 -15.02
N GLU A 692 -20.46 -13.52 -14.83
CA GLU A 692 -20.10 -14.93 -14.79
C GLU A 692 -19.26 -15.23 -13.55
N LEU A 693 -19.53 -16.35 -12.90
CA LEU A 693 -18.60 -16.97 -11.96
C LEU A 693 -17.86 -18.06 -12.72
N LEU A 694 -16.54 -17.96 -12.72
CA LEU A 694 -15.64 -18.80 -13.48
C LEU A 694 -14.73 -19.58 -12.53
N ASP A 695 -14.37 -20.79 -12.93
CA ASP A 695 -13.28 -21.54 -12.30
C ASP A 695 -12.44 -22.22 -13.38
N TRP A 696 -11.33 -22.83 -12.99
CA TRP A 696 -10.45 -23.53 -13.90
C TRP A 696 -10.83 -25.02 -13.99
N GLY A 697 -10.81 -25.55 -15.20
CA GLY A 697 -11.13 -26.93 -15.53
C GLY A 697 -10.13 -27.56 -16.49
N CYS A 698 -10.23 -28.87 -16.69
CA CYS A 698 -9.28 -29.65 -17.47
C CYS A 698 -9.95 -30.20 -18.73
N ALA A 699 -9.25 -30.12 -19.86
CA ALA A 699 -9.80 -30.36 -21.17
C ALA A 699 -10.10 -31.85 -21.33
N GLY A 700 -11.36 -32.16 -21.65
CA GLY A 700 -11.82 -33.53 -21.83
C GLY A 700 -12.26 -34.23 -20.54
N VAL A 701 -12.23 -33.56 -19.39
CA VAL A 701 -12.94 -33.99 -18.19
C VAL A 701 -14.33 -33.38 -18.24
N LEU A 702 -15.36 -34.19 -18.51
CA LEU A 702 -16.74 -33.75 -18.38
C LEU A 702 -17.11 -33.77 -16.89
N PRO A 703 -17.46 -32.64 -16.25
CA PRO A 703 -17.87 -32.65 -14.86
C PRO A 703 -19.04 -33.62 -14.64
N GLY A 704 -18.88 -34.58 -13.74
CA GLY A 704 -19.84 -35.66 -13.51
C GLY A 704 -19.64 -36.92 -14.35
N ASP A 705 -18.67 -36.99 -15.26
CA ASP A 705 -18.23 -38.24 -15.92
C ASP A 705 -17.27 -38.99 -15.01
N LEU A 706 -17.83 -39.61 -13.98
CA LEU A 706 -17.09 -40.30 -12.93
C LEU A 706 -16.38 -41.57 -13.42
N ASN A 707 -16.79 -42.09 -14.58
CA ASN A 707 -16.24 -43.30 -15.17
C ASN A 707 -15.26 -43.03 -16.33
N LEU A 708 -15.12 -41.77 -16.74
CA LEU A 708 -14.21 -41.25 -17.77
C LEU A 708 -14.44 -41.87 -19.16
N ASP A 709 -15.70 -42.18 -19.53
CA ASP A 709 -16.03 -42.70 -20.86
C ASP A 709 -16.44 -41.62 -21.88
N GLY A 710 -16.34 -40.36 -21.48
CA GLY A 710 -16.70 -39.18 -22.26
C GLY A 710 -18.21 -38.92 -22.26
N ARG A 711 -18.95 -39.45 -21.27
CA ARG A 711 -20.39 -39.25 -21.09
C ARG A 711 -20.73 -39.13 -19.61
N VAL A 712 -21.67 -38.26 -19.30
CA VAL A 712 -22.33 -38.24 -17.99
C VAL A 712 -23.68 -38.94 -18.15
N ASP A 713 -23.81 -40.15 -17.63
CA ASP A 713 -25.04 -40.92 -17.75
C ASP A 713 -25.41 -41.73 -16.49
N GLY A 714 -26.28 -42.74 -16.66
CA GLY A 714 -26.73 -43.58 -15.55
C GLY A 714 -25.64 -44.39 -14.88
N LEU A 715 -24.49 -44.60 -15.54
CA LEU A 715 -23.33 -45.27 -14.96
C LEU A 715 -22.62 -44.35 -13.96
N ASP A 716 -22.42 -43.08 -14.32
CA ASP A 716 -21.83 -42.07 -13.44
C ASP A 716 -22.76 -41.79 -12.28
N PHE A 717 -24.05 -41.64 -12.52
CA PHE A 717 -25.01 -41.47 -11.44
C PHE A 717 -25.03 -42.66 -10.47
N GLY A 718 -24.76 -43.86 -10.97
CA GLY A 718 -24.59 -45.04 -10.13
C GLY A 718 -23.36 -44.97 -9.23
N GLN A 719 -22.23 -44.47 -9.74
CA GLN A 719 -20.99 -44.26 -8.97
C GLN A 719 -21.14 -43.12 -7.97
N PHE A 720 -21.76 -42.03 -8.41
CA PHE A 720 -22.10 -40.87 -7.59
C PHE A 720 -22.93 -41.28 -6.37
N LEU A 721 -24.02 -42.03 -6.57
CA LEU A 721 -24.84 -42.54 -5.47
C LEU A 721 -24.09 -43.49 -4.54
N ALA A 722 -23.06 -44.18 -5.03
CA ALA A 722 -22.23 -45.05 -4.20
C ALA A 722 -21.28 -44.26 -3.30
N ALA A 723 -20.86 -43.08 -3.73
CA ALA A 723 -20.01 -42.16 -2.98
C ALA A 723 -20.80 -41.17 -2.11
N TRP A 724 -22.14 -41.23 -2.10
CA TRP A 724 -22.98 -40.28 -1.37
C TRP A 724 -22.63 -40.23 0.12
N GLY A 725 -22.20 -39.05 0.58
CA GLY A 725 -21.76 -38.78 1.94
C GLY A 725 -20.33 -39.22 2.27
N ASP A 726 -19.52 -39.64 1.29
CA ASP A 726 -18.07 -39.81 1.45
C ASP A 726 -17.37 -38.45 1.48
N LEU A 727 -16.27 -38.42 2.25
CA LEU A 727 -15.32 -37.32 2.27
C LEU A 727 -14.12 -37.74 1.41
N ASP A 728 -13.59 -36.83 0.57
CA ASP A 728 -12.53 -37.10 -0.42
C ASP A 728 -12.93 -38.10 -1.53
N SER A 729 -13.97 -37.76 -2.30
CA SER A 729 -14.42 -38.59 -3.44
C SER A 729 -14.31 -37.82 -4.75
N PRO A 730 -13.98 -38.46 -5.89
CA PRO A 730 -14.11 -37.84 -7.21
C PRO A 730 -15.56 -37.46 -7.59
N ALA A 731 -16.54 -37.96 -6.82
CA ALA A 731 -17.94 -37.59 -6.95
C ALA A 731 -18.32 -36.32 -6.19
N ASP A 732 -17.39 -35.75 -5.43
CA ASP A 732 -17.47 -34.42 -4.83
C ASP A 732 -17.11 -33.43 -5.94
N LEU A 733 -18.13 -33.03 -6.70
CA LEU A 733 -18.00 -32.23 -7.92
C LEU A 733 -17.94 -30.73 -7.61
N ASN A 734 -18.36 -30.31 -6.41
CA ASN A 734 -18.17 -28.96 -5.92
C ASN A 734 -16.95 -28.84 -4.98
N PHE A 735 -16.26 -29.94 -4.67
CA PHE A 735 -15.08 -30.01 -3.80
C PHE A 735 -15.31 -29.43 -2.40
N ASP A 736 -16.53 -29.50 -1.85
CA ASP A 736 -16.83 -29.04 -0.49
C ASP A 736 -16.41 -30.05 0.60
N GLY A 737 -15.84 -31.17 0.16
CA GLY A 737 -15.40 -32.29 0.98
C GLY A 737 -16.50 -33.30 1.24
N LEU A 738 -17.72 -33.16 0.72
CA LEU A 738 -18.86 -34.03 0.99
C LEU A 738 -19.75 -34.25 -0.23
N VAL A 739 -19.82 -35.48 -0.72
CA VAL A 739 -20.74 -35.83 -1.83
C VAL A 739 -22.22 -35.73 -1.39
N ASP A 740 -22.95 -34.73 -1.86
CA ASP A 740 -24.33 -34.49 -1.49
C ASP A 740 -25.28 -34.00 -2.62
N GLY A 741 -26.37 -33.32 -2.26
CA GLY A 741 -27.35 -32.85 -3.23
C GLY A 741 -26.85 -31.76 -4.17
N LEU A 742 -25.81 -31.01 -3.78
CA LEU A 742 -25.20 -29.97 -4.61
C LEU A 742 -24.42 -30.61 -5.76
N ASP A 743 -23.59 -31.61 -5.48
CA ASP A 743 -22.88 -32.37 -6.50
C ASP A 743 -23.83 -33.10 -7.46
N LEU A 744 -24.96 -33.58 -6.95
CA LEU A 744 -25.98 -34.18 -7.80
C LEU A 744 -26.53 -33.17 -8.81
N GLY A 745 -26.67 -31.90 -8.40
CA GLY A 745 -27.04 -30.81 -9.30
C GLY A 745 -26.05 -30.68 -10.45
N ILE A 746 -24.75 -30.66 -10.14
CA ILE A 746 -23.66 -30.55 -11.12
C ILE A 746 -23.63 -31.76 -12.06
N LEU A 747 -23.78 -32.97 -11.54
CA LEU A 747 -23.85 -34.19 -12.34
C LEU A 747 -25.03 -34.16 -13.31
N LEU A 748 -26.21 -33.74 -12.86
CA LEU A 748 -27.41 -33.68 -13.71
C LEU A 748 -27.37 -32.54 -14.73
N LEU A 749 -26.71 -31.43 -14.43
CA LEU A 749 -26.48 -30.33 -15.38
C LEU A 749 -25.66 -30.79 -16.58
N ASN A 750 -24.69 -31.67 -16.34
CA ASN A 750 -23.80 -32.19 -17.36
C ASN A 750 -24.31 -33.47 -18.04
N TRP A 751 -25.56 -33.88 -17.76
CA TRP A 751 -26.12 -35.13 -18.28
C TRP A 751 -26.10 -35.20 -19.81
N THR A 752 -25.53 -36.28 -20.34
CA THR A 752 -25.40 -36.56 -21.77
C THR A 752 -26.32 -37.72 -22.20
N PHE A 753 -26.70 -37.77 -23.48
CA PHE A 753 -27.69 -38.71 -24.03
C PHE A 753 -27.09 -39.80 -24.95
#